data_AF-A0A5N7C2D4-F1
#
_entry.id   AF-A0A5N7C2D4-F1
#
_cell.length_a   1.000
_cell.length_b   1.000
_cell.length_c   1.000
_cell.angle_alpha   90.00
_cell.angle_beta   90.00
_cell.angle_gamma   90.00
#
_symmetry.space_group_name_H-M   'P 1'
#
loop_
_entity.id
_entity.type
_entity.pdbx_description
1 polymer ?
#
loop_
_entity_poly.entity_id
_entity_poly.type
_entity_poly.pdbx_seq_one_letter_code
_entity_poly.pdbx_strand_id
1 'polypeptide(L)'
;MAELERTLPASWYCSLPLYQLERRAVFKKSWYLIGPVTKFQNPGEKVEYEVAQQPILAFRTSGDSPLPEPGEFQVICAKTEKPLRYHITSTGLIFTTISDEAPSFHEYFPDLEPLLQKVDFTRLPYRHSIKYEGRFNWKTMVDGYQECLHCQYTHPSFSIYYPPTFYTVHNHQNFSQHIADPQKPDDGLFLYFFPNCTLNVYGGGMSSFRVCPTEDPNVTRMEFDYYHMESGEKFEEYFKFVRQVALEDYELCEKAQGNLGKGIYSEGILNPEKENGVSFYQDRVFELVCQQHAADQLAEETFIFPVAPMLLALLASVAFLYRFWPHLLIPSAELLYSKKPKAFRSVSGVAEEESCGVSKESDFPPGWWSSKDVFELEKRAIFSKTWLCISHRSRFTKAGDYQSYEVAGFPIFLILGKDGEVRAFHNVCRHRAYTVTRKEHGSSAVLGCRYHGWSYNTYGELTKAPHFDEIPGFDRSQNSLFAIHTVTNEAGLVFVNLEASPTVSTTDISLLDAFARKNRLDHQSIWVSGQTIEADFNWKMALRSKQLTTVVRLEDAMGKKNSIPLVASIRGYFQVKLERFSFPPFTSFHLIRGTGWWCALSFLPMSEQKTAVRYDLYCSKNESSQSQEAAAKLVDILREKIRELEAMYAENQEYVPKNILNRLEDHVKLEKAQGTEIFPAMRKPRENPKFQQAEQLCKELDCKSELKQKDLAW
;
A
#
# COMPACT_ATOMS: atom_id res chain seq x y z
N MET A 1 31.01 14.51 8.41
CA MET A 1 30.03 14.12 9.45
C MET A 1 29.48 12.78 9.04
N ALA A 2 29.33 11.83 9.98
CA ALA A 2 28.76 10.52 9.65
C ALA A 2 27.30 10.69 9.19
N GLU A 3 26.91 10.00 8.13
CA GLU A 3 25.53 10.00 7.66
C GLU A 3 24.69 9.17 8.64
N LEU A 4 23.51 9.68 9.01
CA LEU A 4 22.60 8.94 9.88
C LEU A 4 21.99 7.76 9.12
N GLU A 5 21.83 6.64 9.83
CA GLU A 5 21.18 5.45 9.30
C GLU A 5 19.74 5.73 8.87
N ARG A 6 19.29 4.94 7.91
CA ARG A 6 17.97 5.09 7.29
C ARG A 6 17.30 3.74 7.16
N THR A 7 15.98 3.79 7.08
CA THR A 7 15.17 2.62 6.77
C THR A 7 15.55 2.03 5.42
N LEU A 8 15.25 0.75 5.21
CA LEU A 8 15.19 0.18 3.86
C LEU A 8 14.29 1.03 2.96
N PRO A 9 14.56 1.08 1.64
CA PRO A 9 13.73 1.80 0.70
C PRO A 9 12.29 1.25 0.68
N ALA A 10 11.31 2.11 0.37
CA ALA A 10 9.91 1.73 0.29
C ALA A 10 9.65 0.56 -0.69
N SER A 11 10.45 0.44 -1.75
CA SER A 11 10.42 -0.68 -2.69
C SER A 11 10.61 -2.05 -2.00
N TRP A 12 11.43 -2.10 -0.93
CA TRP A 12 11.70 -3.32 -0.16
C TRP A 12 10.50 -3.82 0.64
N TYR A 13 9.48 -2.98 0.80
CA TYR A 13 8.23 -3.35 1.46
C TYR A 13 7.13 -3.78 0.47
N CYS A 14 7.37 -3.63 -0.84
CA CYS A 14 6.33 -3.74 -1.87
C CYS A 14 6.66 -4.73 -2.99
N SER A 15 7.94 -4.99 -3.29
CA SER A 15 8.35 -5.88 -4.39
C SER A 15 8.08 -7.36 -4.07
N LEU A 16 7.28 -8.02 -4.92
CA LEU A 16 7.00 -9.45 -4.84
C LEU A 16 8.25 -10.31 -5.13
N PRO A 17 9.04 -10.06 -6.20
CA PRO A 17 10.29 -10.79 -6.45
C PRO A 17 11.28 -10.71 -5.29
N LEU A 18 11.49 -9.52 -4.72
CA LEU A 18 12.35 -9.35 -3.55
C LEU A 18 11.81 -10.12 -2.35
N TYR A 19 10.50 -10.05 -2.12
CA TYR A 19 9.85 -10.77 -1.03
C TYR A 19 10.00 -12.31 -1.15
N GLN A 20 10.00 -12.86 -2.36
CA GLN A 20 10.33 -14.28 -2.59
C GLN A 20 11.81 -14.59 -2.33
N LEU A 21 12.71 -13.64 -2.58
CA LEU A 21 14.12 -13.76 -2.20
C LEU A 21 14.28 -13.73 -0.68
N GLU A 22 13.61 -12.81 0.03
CA GLU A 22 13.58 -12.75 1.51
C GLU A 22 13.14 -14.10 2.10
N ARG A 23 12.10 -14.72 1.52
CA ARG A 23 11.64 -16.04 1.95
C ARG A 23 12.75 -17.10 1.97
N ARG A 24 13.64 -17.10 0.97
CA ARG A 24 14.75 -18.06 0.87
C ARG A 24 15.96 -17.62 1.70
N ALA A 25 16.29 -16.34 1.64
CA ALA A 25 17.48 -15.77 2.28
C ALA A 25 17.35 -15.74 3.81
N VAL A 26 16.16 -15.39 4.29
CA VAL A 26 15.85 -15.18 5.70
C VAL A 26 15.12 -16.40 6.24
N PHE A 27 13.87 -16.61 5.82
CA PHE A 27 12.98 -17.53 6.53
C PHE A 27 13.42 -19.01 6.46
N LYS A 28 14.00 -19.47 5.36
CA LYS A 28 14.50 -20.85 5.28
C LYS A 28 15.73 -21.12 6.16
N LYS A 29 16.40 -20.10 6.67
CA LYS A 29 17.66 -20.23 7.40
C LYS A 29 17.53 -19.87 8.89
N SER A 30 16.28 -19.87 9.39
CA SER A 30 15.94 -19.35 10.72
C SER A 30 15.28 -20.38 11.64
N TRP A 31 15.32 -20.05 12.94
CA TRP A 31 14.61 -20.74 14.01
C TRP A 31 13.38 -19.95 14.46
N TYR A 32 12.32 -20.66 14.83
CA TYR A 32 11.01 -20.11 15.15
C TYR A 32 10.49 -20.61 16.48
N LEU A 33 10.12 -19.70 17.37
CA LEU A 33 9.41 -20.04 18.60
C LEU A 33 7.98 -20.48 18.28
N ILE A 34 7.62 -21.69 18.68
CA ILE A 34 6.24 -22.22 18.58
C ILE A 34 5.51 -22.26 19.93
N GLY A 35 6.15 -21.75 20.98
CA GLY A 35 5.57 -21.56 22.31
C GLY A 35 6.13 -22.50 23.37
N PRO A 36 5.63 -22.40 24.61
CA PRO A 36 6.02 -23.26 25.72
C PRO A 36 5.46 -24.69 25.60
N VAL A 37 6.10 -25.62 26.29
CA VAL A 37 5.67 -27.02 26.47
C VAL A 37 4.23 -27.15 26.99
N THR A 38 3.74 -26.16 27.74
CA THR A 38 2.36 -26.12 28.26
C THR A 38 1.28 -25.99 27.19
N LYS A 39 1.64 -25.62 25.96
CA LYS A 39 0.72 -25.64 24.80
C LYS A 39 0.53 -27.06 24.24
N PHE A 40 1.41 -28.00 24.58
CA PHE A 40 1.47 -29.35 23.99
C PHE A 40 1.28 -30.45 25.03
N GLN A 41 0.38 -30.23 26.00
CA GLN A 41 0.22 -31.13 27.14
C GLN A 41 -0.47 -32.46 26.80
N ASN A 42 -1.33 -32.47 25.77
CA ASN A 42 -2.13 -33.64 25.41
C ASN A 42 -1.40 -34.47 24.35
N PRO A 43 -0.93 -35.70 24.65
CA PRO A 43 -0.27 -36.55 23.66
C PRO A 43 -1.18 -36.84 22.46
N GLY A 44 -0.62 -36.72 21.26
CA GLY A 44 -1.32 -36.92 19.99
C GLY A 44 -2.08 -35.68 19.48
N GLU A 45 -2.30 -34.65 20.31
CA GLU A 45 -2.93 -33.41 19.87
C GLU A 45 -1.96 -32.60 19.01
N LYS A 46 -2.32 -32.38 17.75
CA LYS A 46 -1.51 -31.64 16.78
C LYS A 46 -1.85 -30.16 16.78
N VAL A 47 -0.84 -29.32 16.96
CA VAL A 47 -0.96 -27.86 16.84
C VAL A 47 -0.38 -27.43 15.50
N GLU A 48 -1.18 -26.67 14.74
CA GLU A 48 -0.82 -26.23 13.41
C GLU A 48 -0.22 -24.82 13.42
N TYR A 49 0.93 -24.70 12.76
CA TYR A 49 1.60 -23.45 12.45
C TYR A 49 1.82 -23.35 10.95
N GLU A 50 2.02 -22.13 10.47
CA GLU A 50 2.54 -21.91 9.14
C GLU A 50 3.51 -20.75 9.18
N VAL A 51 4.72 -20.99 8.68
CA VAL A 51 5.80 -20.00 8.63
C VAL A 51 6.32 -19.97 7.20
N ALA A 52 6.30 -18.79 6.57
CA ALA A 52 6.76 -18.61 5.19
C ALA A 52 6.14 -19.62 4.21
N GLN A 53 4.81 -19.83 4.32
CA GLN A 53 3.99 -20.75 3.51
C GLN A 53 4.34 -22.25 3.68
N GLN A 54 5.13 -22.58 4.71
CA GLN A 54 5.43 -23.94 5.12
C GLN A 54 4.53 -24.31 6.31
N PRO A 55 3.53 -25.19 6.14
CA PRO A 55 2.72 -25.66 7.24
C PRO A 55 3.48 -26.69 8.08
N ILE A 56 3.36 -26.57 9.38
CA ILE A 56 4.10 -27.31 10.40
C ILE A 56 3.08 -27.86 11.39
N LEU A 57 3.25 -29.13 11.77
CA LEU A 57 2.52 -29.75 12.86
C LEU A 57 3.49 -30.03 13.99
N ALA A 58 3.20 -29.52 15.18
CA ALA A 58 3.97 -29.78 16.38
C ALA A 58 3.08 -30.44 17.43
N PHE A 59 3.57 -31.51 18.05
CA PHE A 59 2.79 -32.30 19.00
C PHE A 59 3.68 -33.12 19.92
N ARG A 60 3.14 -33.40 21.10
CA ARG A 60 3.69 -34.39 22.01
C ARG A 60 3.24 -35.78 21.55
N THR A 61 4.14 -36.74 21.46
CA THR A 61 3.84 -38.12 21.03
C THR A 61 3.42 -38.99 22.20
N SER A 62 4.03 -38.79 23.37
CA SER A 62 3.80 -39.57 24.59
C SER A 62 4.29 -38.81 25.82
N GLY A 63 4.04 -39.37 27.02
CA GLY A 63 4.52 -38.83 28.29
C GLY A 63 3.64 -37.72 28.85
N ASP A 64 3.81 -37.46 30.15
CA ASP A 64 3.08 -36.45 30.94
C ASP A 64 4.00 -35.52 31.74
N SER A 65 5.33 -35.73 31.70
CA SER A 65 6.33 -34.86 32.33
C SER A 65 6.18 -33.40 31.88
N PRO A 66 6.36 -32.39 32.76
CA PRO A 66 6.35 -30.98 32.37
C PRO A 66 7.32 -30.64 31.23
N LEU A 67 8.48 -31.30 31.19
CA LEU A 67 9.44 -31.23 30.09
C LEU A 67 9.42 -32.56 29.32
N PRO A 68 9.14 -32.56 28.01
CA PRO A 68 9.19 -33.77 27.20
C PRO A 68 10.58 -34.41 27.18
N GLU A 69 10.66 -35.71 27.39
CA GLU A 69 11.90 -36.48 27.24
C GLU A 69 12.27 -36.63 25.75
N PRO A 70 13.53 -36.96 25.41
CA PRO A 70 13.93 -37.21 24.03
C PRO A 70 13.03 -38.26 23.34
N GLY A 71 12.38 -37.86 22.23
CA GLY A 71 11.43 -38.70 21.48
C GLY A 71 9.95 -38.51 21.86
N GLU A 72 9.65 -37.80 22.94
CA GLU A 72 8.27 -37.48 23.37
C GLU A 72 7.66 -36.28 22.63
N PHE A 73 8.45 -35.57 21.83
CA PHE A 73 7.98 -34.42 21.05
C PHE A 73 8.38 -34.56 19.60
N GLN A 74 7.51 -34.14 18.69
CA GLN A 74 7.80 -34.13 17.26
C GLN A 74 7.31 -32.85 16.60
N VAL A 75 8.07 -32.44 15.60
CA VAL A 75 7.67 -31.41 14.65
C VAL A 75 7.80 -31.99 13.25
N ILE A 76 6.76 -31.88 12.43
CA ILE A 76 6.74 -32.39 11.06
C ILE A 76 6.23 -31.33 10.08
N CYS A 77 6.68 -31.40 8.83
CA CYS A 77 6.08 -30.64 7.74
C CYS A 77 4.70 -31.23 7.41
N ALA A 78 3.63 -30.45 7.52
CA ALA A 78 2.27 -30.96 7.27
C ALA A 78 2.06 -31.46 5.84
N LYS A 79 2.77 -30.88 4.86
CA LYS A 79 2.67 -31.22 3.43
C LYS A 79 3.39 -32.52 3.07
N THR A 80 4.52 -32.82 3.74
CA THR A 80 5.42 -33.91 3.34
C THR A 80 5.57 -35.00 4.39
N GLU A 81 5.03 -34.77 5.58
CA GLU A 81 5.17 -35.59 6.79
C GLU A 81 6.63 -35.82 7.22
N LYS A 82 7.58 -35.09 6.64
CA LYS A 82 8.99 -35.17 7.00
C LYS A 82 9.22 -34.51 8.37
N PRO A 83 10.02 -35.14 9.25
CA PRO A 83 10.47 -34.52 10.49
C PRO A 83 11.21 -33.20 10.23
N LEU A 84 10.96 -32.22 11.10
CA LEU A 84 11.66 -30.95 11.15
C LEU A 84 12.50 -30.89 12.43
N ARG A 85 13.64 -30.20 12.37
CA ARG A 85 14.47 -29.99 13.57
C ARG A 85 13.73 -29.10 14.57
N TYR A 86 13.88 -29.43 15.84
CA TYR A 86 13.35 -28.65 16.95
C TYR A 86 14.36 -28.63 18.12
N HIS A 87 14.17 -27.68 19.02
CA HIS A 87 14.95 -27.53 20.25
C HIS A 87 14.00 -27.16 21.38
N ILE A 88 14.13 -27.85 22.52
CA ILE A 88 13.38 -27.54 23.75
C ILE A 88 14.39 -26.98 24.74
N THR A 89 14.19 -25.74 25.17
CA THR A 89 15.07 -25.10 26.16
C THR A 89 14.86 -25.73 27.53
N SER A 90 15.85 -25.61 28.43
CA SER A 90 15.73 -26.11 29.80
C SER A 90 14.60 -25.43 30.60
N THR A 91 14.13 -24.27 30.14
CA THR A 91 13.02 -23.52 30.75
C THR A 91 11.67 -23.83 30.12
N GLY A 92 11.62 -24.67 29.08
CA GLY A 92 10.38 -25.18 28.48
C GLY A 92 9.86 -24.40 27.27
N LEU A 93 10.67 -23.58 26.59
CA LEU A 93 10.31 -23.02 25.28
C LEU A 93 10.68 -23.98 24.16
N ILE A 94 9.85 -24.06 23.13
CA ILE A 94 10.09 -24.91 21.97
C ILE A 94 10.33 -24.06 20.72
N PHE A 95 11.45 -24.32 20.04
CA PHE A 95 11.81 -23.72 18.77
C PHE A 95 11.88 -24.78 17.67
N THR A 96 11.62 -24.40 16.42
CA THR A 96 11.74 -25.28 15.26
C THR A 96 12.30 -24.56 14.03
N THR A 97 12.84 -25.32 13.08
CA THR A 97 13.26 -24.83 11.76
C THR A 97 12.31 -25.32 10.67
N ILE A 98 12.22 -24.60 9.56
CA ILE A 98 11.41 -25.03 8.40
C ILE A 98 12.21 -25.68 7.27
N SER A 99 13.54 -25.75 7.42
CA SER A 99 14.48 -26.28 6.44
C SER A 99 15.78 -26.76 7.12
N ASP A 100 16.49 -27.65 6.43
CA ASP A 100 17.80 -28.15 6.85
C ASP A 100 18.92 -27.11 6.64
N GLU A 101 18.64 -26.01 5.93
CA GLU A 101 19.60 -24.92 5.70
C GLU A 101 19.90 -24.07 6.95
N ALA A 102 19.05 -24.12 7.98
CA ALA A 102 19.29 -23.35 9.20
C ALA A 102 20.52 -23.92 9.98
N PRO A 103 21.36 -23.07 10.60
CA PRO A 103 22.44 -23.56 11.46
C PRO A 103 21.88 -24.27 12.70
N SER A 104 22.76 -24.85 13.52
CA SER A 104 22.31 -25.42 14.80
C SER A 104 21.72 -24.35 15.72
N PHE A 105 20.90 -24.75 16.70
CA PHE A 105 20.21 -23.81 17.59
C PHE A 105 21.19 -22.87 18.31
N HIS A 106 22.28 -23.41 18.87
CA HIS A 106 23.28 -22.64 19.60
C HIS A 106 24.20 -21.80 18.69
N GLU A 107 24.37 -22.16 17.41
CA GLU A 107 25.04 -21.27 16.45
C GLU A 107 24.12 -20.10 16.03
N TYR A 108 22.81 -20.33 16.01
CA TYR A 108 21.83 -19.29 15.69
C TYR A 108 21.59 -18.34 16.87
N PHE A 109 21.55 -18.88 18.09
CA PHE A 109 21.31 -18.15 19.33
C PHE A 109 22.44 -18.44 20.36
N PRO A 110 23.64 -17.87 20.18
CA PRO A 110 24.81 -18.23 21.00
C PRO A 110 24.69 -17.83 22.48
N ASP A 111 23.89 -16.83 22.81
CA ASP A 111 23.82 -16.21 24.13
C ASP A 111 22.38 -16.02 24.65
N LEU A 112 21.42 -16.80 24.13
CA LEU A 112 20.01 -16.68 24.49
C LEU A 112 19.67 -17.35 25.84
N GLU A 113 20.20 -18.54 26.11
CA GLU A 113 19.83 -19.37 27.27
C GLU A 113 19.91 -18.64 28.61
N PRO A 114 20.96 -17.85 28.93
CA PRO A 114 21.03 -17.12 30.20
C PRO A 114 19.85 -16.18 30.43
N LEU A 115 19.29 -15.58 29.37
CA LEU A 115 18.13 -14.69 29.47
C LEU A 115 16.84 -15.45 29.75
N LEU A 116 16.71 -16.65 29.17
CA LEU A 116 15.52 -17.49 29.34
C LEU A 116 15.43 -18.10 30.74
N GLN A 117 16.55 -18.27 31.45
CA GLN A 117 16.59 -18.82 32.83
C GLN A 117 15.83 -17.98 33.86
N LYS A 118 15.49 -16.73 33.53
CA LYS A 118 14.71 -15.84 34.39
C LYS A 118 13.25 -16.28 34.57
N VAL A 119 12.73 -17.13 33.68
CA VAL A 119 11.32 -17.52 33.64
C VAL A 119 11.20 -19.03 33.47
N ASP A 120 10.37 -19.65 34.30
CA ASP A 120 10.01 -21.06 34.18
C ASP A 120 8.75 -21.20 33.31
N PHE A 121 8.93 -21.43 32.01
CA PHE A 121 7.83 -21.55 31.06
C PHE A 121 7.09 -22.89 31.17
N THR A 122 7.61 -23.87 31.92
CA THR A 122 6.92 -25.16 32.15
C THR A 122 5.66 -25.01 33.01
N ARG A 123 5.54 -23.88 33.71
CA ARG A 123 4.44 -23.60 34.64
C ARG A 123 3.38 -22.66 34.08
N LEU A 124 3.58 -22.10 32.89
CA LEU A 124 2.77 -21.01 32.37
C LEU A 124 1.60 -21.55 31.52
N PRO A 125 0.35 -21.58 32.00
CA PRO A 125 -0.74 -22.26 31.31
C PRO A 125 -1.13 -21.54 30.01
N TYR A 126 -1.29 -22.32 28.93
CA TYR A 126 -1.89 -21.82 27.69
C TYR A 126 -3.35 -21.44 27.93
N ARG A 127 -3.75 -20.27 27.41
CA ARG A 127 -5.12 -19.74 27.56
C ARG A 127 -5.84 -19.59 26.25
N HIS A 128 -5.20 -18.95 25.28
CA HIS A 128 -5.89 -18.54 24.06
C HIS A 128 -4.92 -18.30 22.91
N SER A 129 -5.38 -18.50 21.67
CA SER A 129 -4.68 -18.08 20.46
C SER A 129 -5.64 -17.36 19.51
N ILE A 130 -5.14 -16.39 18.76
CA ILE A 130 -5.88 -15.68 17.71
C ILE A 130 -5.01 -15.48 16.49
N LYS A 131 -5.66 -15.47 15.32
CA LYS A 131 -5.01 -15.28 14.02
C LYS A 131 -5.85 -14.32 13.19
N TYR A 132 -5.21 -13.38 12.50
CA TYR A 132 -5.86 -12.47 11.57
C TYR A 132 -4.84 -11.86 10.59
N GLU A 133 -5.31 -11.40 9.45
CA GLU A 133 -4.48 -10.89 8.35
C GLU A 133 -4.43 -9.37 8.32
N GLY A 134 -3.21 -8.81 8.36
CA GLY A 134 -2.92 -7.40 8.19
C GLY A 134 -2.45 -7.05 6.79
N ARG A 135 -2.89 -5.89 6.31
CA ARG A 135 -2.51 -5.35 4.99
C ARG A 135 -1.21 -4.56 5.06
N PHE A 136 -0.16 -5.24 5.49
CA PHE A 136 1.20 -4.71 5.55
C PHE A 136 2.25 -5.81 5.34
N ASN A 137 3.43 -5.40 4.90
CA ASN A 137 4.60 -6.27 4.84
C ASN A 137 5.05 -6.67 6.25
N TRP A 138 5.62 -7.87 6.40
CA TRP A 138 6.09 -8.37 7.69
C TRP A 138 7.07 -7.40 8.39
N LYS A 139 7.94 -6.75 7.61
CA LYS A 139 8.91 -5.77 8.12
C LYS A 139 8.24 -4.56 8.77
N THR A 140 7.06 -4.15 8.31
CA THR A 140 6.35 -2.98 8.85
C THR A 140 5.97 -3.17 10.32
N MET A 141 5.54 -4.38 10.69
CA MET A 141 5.25 -4.74 12.09
C MET A 141 6.53 -4.92 12.91
N VAL A 142 7.55 -5.56 12.33
CA VAL A 142 8.84 -5.74 13.02
C VAL A 142 9.51 -4.40 13.31
N ASP A 143 9.45 -3.45 12.37
CA ASP A 143 9.95 -2.11 12.58
C ASP A 143 9.34 -1.45 13.81
N GLY A 144 8.01 -1.52 13.98
CA GLY A 144 7.33 -0.94 15.14
C GLY A 144 7.73 -1.63 16.45
N TYR A 145 7.87 -2.95 16.45
CA TYR A 145 8.30 -3.68 17.65
C TYR A 145 9.76 -3.40 18.02
N GLN A 146 10.62 -3.14 17.03
CA GLN A 146 12.07 -2.92 17.20
C GLN A 146 12.43 -1.55 17.80
N GLU A 147 11.45 -0.76 18.23
CA GLU A 147 11.62 0.52 18.91
C GLU A 147 10.47 0.78 19.90
N CYS A 148 10.61 1.82 20.72
CA CYS A 148 9.51 2.31 21.58
C CYS A 148 9.43 3.85 21.55
N LEU A 149 9.97 4.47 20.50
CA LEU A 149 9.84 5.89 20.24
C LEU A 149 8.37 6.27 19.99
N HIS A 150 7.58 5.37 19.38
CA HIS A 150 6.15 5.61 19.18
C HIS A 150 5.28 5.43 20.42
N CYS A 151 5.72 4.64 21.41
CA CYS A 151 4.93 4.23 22.56
C CYS A 151 4.22 5.40 23.26
N GLN A 152 4.94 6.52 23.45
CA GLN A 152 4.40 7.75 24.06
C GLN A 152 3.17 8.31 23.33
N TYR A 153 3.13 8.17 22.00
CA TYR A 153 2.14 8.82 21.13
C TYR A 153 0.98 7.88 20.77
N THR A 154 1.25 6.58 20.74
CA THR A 154 0.33 5.54 20.29
C THR A 154 -0.26 4.75 21.46
N HIS A 155 0.53 4.42 22.48
CA HIS A 155 0.14 3.53 23.58
C HIS A 155 0.08 4.25 24.93
N PRO A 156 -0.94 5.09 25.18
CA PRO A 156 -1.04 5.84 26.43
C PRO A 156 -1.19 4.93 27.66
N SER A 157 -1.90 3.81 27.53
CA SER A 157 -2.07 2.84 28.63
C SER A 157 -0.78 2.07 28.92
N PHE A 158 -0.06 1.62 27.88
CA PHE A 158 1.21 0.91 28.01
C PHE A 158 2.31 1.81 28.61
N SER A 159 2.39 3.06 28.14
CA SER A 159 3.43 4.02 28.56
C SER A 159 3.37 4.42 30.04
N ILE A 160 2.25 4.14 30.73
CA ILE A 160 2.12 4.32 32.18
C ILE A 160 2.99 3.30 32.93
N TYR A 161 3.05 2.07 32.43
CA TYR A 161 3.79 0.97 33.04
C TYR A 161 5.22 0.88 32.51
N TYR A 162 5.41 1.13 31.21
CA TYR A 162 6.69 1.00 30.51
C TYR A 162 7.03 2.33 29.83
N PRO A 163 7.60 3.30 30.56
CA PRO A 163 7.87 4.63 30.02
C PRO A 163 8.99 4.59 28.97
N PRO A 164 8.77 5.12 27.74
CA PRO A 164 9.74 5.05 26.65
C PRO A 164 11.03 5.86 26.91
N THR A 165 11.02 6.74 27.91
CA THR A 165 12.16 7.57 28.32
C THR A 165 13.41 6.73 28.57
N PHE A 166 13.28 5.63 29.33
CA PHE A 166 14.38 4.77 29.74
C PHE A 166 14.56 3.54 28.85
N TYR A 167 13.69 3.40 27.85
CA TYR A 167 13.67 2.24 26.97
C TYR A 167 14.94 2.15 26.13
N THR A 168 15.49 0.94 26.06
CA THR A 168 16.69 0.59 25.29
C THR A 168 16.52 -0.77 24.63
N VAL A 169 17.14 -0.94 23.46
CA VAL A 169 17.19 -2.22 22.75
C VAL A 169 18.64 -2.70 22.68
N HIS A 170 18.88 -3.89 23.21
CA HIS A 170 20.15 -4.60 23.16
C HIS A 170 20.09 -5.65 22.06
N ASN A 171 20.88 -5.47 21.01
CA ASN A 171 20.88 -6.35 19.86
C ASN A 171 21.90 -7.48 20.02
N HIS A 172 21.44 -8.71 19.78
CA HIS A 172 22.24 -9.93 19.73
C HIS A 172 22.17 -10.53 18.32
N GLN A 173 22.96 -11.57 18.02
CA GLN A 173 23.17 -12.04 16.65
C GLN A 173 21.88 -12.32 15.84
N ASN A 174 20.87 -12.96 16.43
CA ASN A 174 19.57 -13.20 15.77
C ASN A 174 18.38 -12.94 16.72
N PHE A 175 18.56 -12.13 17.75
CA PHE A 175 17.47 -11.69 18.62
C PHE A 175 17.78 -10.32 19.23
N SER A 176 16.76 -9.62 19.71
CA SER A 176 16.93 -8.35 20.42
C SER A 176 16.24 -8.42 21.77
N GLN A 177 16.90 -7.87 22.80
CA GLN A 177 16.36 -7.72 24.14
C GLN A 177 15.91 -6.29 24.36
N HIS A 178 14.65 -6.13 24.77
CA HIS A 178 14.04 -4.85 25.03
C HIS A 178 13.97 -4.62 26.54
N ILE A 179 14.54 -3.50 27.00
CA ILE A 179 14.61 -3.16 28.43
C ILE A 179 13.88 -1.84 28.62
N ALA A 180 12.73 -1.87 29.30
CA ALA A 180 11.90 -0.69 29.52
C ALA A 180 12.48 0.26 30.57
N ASP A 181 12.97 -0.28 31.70
CA ASP A 181 13.64 0.48 32.76
C ASP A 181 14.88 -0.30 33.23
N PRO A 182 16.10 0.15 32.89
CA PRO A 182 17.34 -0.49 33.33
C PRO A 182 17.52 -0.53 34.86
N GLN A 183 16.84 0.35 35.61
CA GLN A 183 16.88 0.37 37.07
C GLN A 183 15.91 -0.65 37.69
N LYS A 184 15.00 -1.21 36.88
CA LYS A 184 14.06 -2.25 37.27
C LYS A 184 14.18 -3.47 36.34
N PRO A 185 15.33 -4.17 36.38
CA PRO A 185 15.61 -5.29 35.48
C PRO A 185 14.65 -6.49 35.63
N ASP A 186 13.79 -6.49 36.65
CA ASP A 186 12.79 -7.53 36.94
C ASP A 186 11.37 -7.20 36.43
N ASP A 187 11.16 -6.06 35.74
CA ASP A 187 9.83 -5.60 35.30
C ASP A 187 9.25 -6.36 34.09
N GLY A 188 10.00 -7.29 33.50
CA GLY A 188 9.54 -8.15 32.41
C GLY A 188 10.68 -8.69 31.53
N LEU A 189 10.37 -9.67 30.68
CA LEU A 189 11.28 -10.18 29.65
C LEU A 189 10.65 -9.96 28.28
N PHE A 190 11.23 -9.04 27.51
CA PHE A 190 10.76 -8.67 26.17
C PHE A 190 11.85 -9.01 25.15
N LEU A 191 11.58 -10.00 24.32
CA LEU A 191 12.51 -10.49 23.30
C LEU A 191 11.86 -10.49 21.93
N TYR A 192 12.61 -10.08 20.92
CA TYR A 192 12.32 -10.37 19.52
C TYR A 192 13.28 -11.44 19.02
N PHE A 193 12.76 -12.51 18.45
CA PHE A 193 13.50 -13.55 17.76
C PHE A 193 13.41 -13.32 16.26
N PHE A 194 14.56 -13.06 15.63
CA PHE A 194 14.65 -12.88 14.20
C PHE A 194 14.28 -14.19 13.46
N PRO A 195 13.39 -14.15 12.46
CA PRO A 195 12.91 -12.95 11.77
C PRO A 195 11.52 -12.45 12.17
N ASN A 196 10.73 -13.18 12.95
CA ASN A 196 9.29 -12.89 12.98
C ASN A 196 8.55 -13.15 14.29
N CYS A 197 9.22 -13.49 15.38
CA CYS A 197 8.54 -13.87 16.61
C CYS A 197 8.92 -12.98 17.78
N THR A 198 7.98 -12.73 18.67
CA THR A 198 8.21 -12.00 19.91
C THR A 198 7.84 -12.84 21.12
N LEU A 199 8.41 -12.48 22.26
CA LEU A 199 8.13 -13.03 23.57
C LEU A 199 8.06 -11.87 24.56
N ASN A 200 6.87 -11.61 25.10
CA ASN A 200 6.61 -10.56 26.07
C ASN A 200 6.12 -11.18 27.36
N VAL A 201 6.97 -11.20 28.39
CA VAL A 201 6.65 -11.69 29.72
C VAL A 201 6.39 -10.49 30.63
N TYR A 202 5.20 -10.49 31.21
CA TYR A 202 4.70 -9.53 32.18
C TYR A 202 4.57 -10.22 33.55
N GLY A 203 4.36 -9.45 34.62
CA GLY A 203 4.09 -9.99 35.96
C GLY A 203 2.85 -10.89 36.03
N GLY A 204 3.02 -12.20 35.74
CA GLY A 204 1.98 -13.23 35.80
C GLY A 204 1.48 -13.80 34.46
N GLY A 205 1.90 -13.21 33.33
CA GLY A 205 1.42 -13.59 31.99
C GLY A 205 2.47 -13.44 30.89
N MET A 206 2.26 -14.13 29.78
CA MET A 206 3.10 -14.06 28.60
C MET A 206 2.23 -13.93 27.35
N SER A 207 2.63 -13.03 26.46
CA SER A 207 2.14 -13.00 25.09
C SER A 207 3.31 -13.26 24.14
N SER A 208 3.03 -14.00 23.08
CA SER A 208 3.94 -14.17 21.96
C SER A 208 3.16 -13.89 20.70
N PHE A 209 3.72 -13.10 19.80
CA PHE A 209 3.15 -12.96 18.47
C PHE A 209 4.15 -13.33 17.39
N ARG A 210 3.61 -13.77 16.26
CA ARG A 210 4.35 -14.11 15.05
C ARG A 210 3.81 -13.32 13.88
N VAL A 211 4.73 -12.76 13.12
CA VAL A 211 4.48 -12.00 11.90
C VAL A 211 4.71 -12.96 10.73
N CYS A 212 3.69 -13.71 10.33
CA CYS A 212 3.82 -14.78 9.33
C CYS A 212 3.62 -14.22 7.92
N PRO A 213 4.66 -14.20 7.06
CA PRO A 213 4.53 -13.70 5.70
C PRO A 213 3.64 -14.62 4.85
N THR A 214 2.74 -14.03 4.03
CA THR A 214 1.87 -14.75 3.09
C THR A 214 2.48 -14.84 1.69
N GLU A 215 1.70 -15.13 0.64
CA GLU A 215 2.14 -15.08 -0.76
C GLU A 215 2.20 -13.65 -1.31
N ASP A 216 1.37 -12.73 -0.77
CA ASP A 216 1.37 -11.32 -1.15
C ASP A 216 2.32 -10.52 -0.23
N PRO A 217 3.30 -9.77 -0.77
CA PRO A 217 4.21 -8.94 0.04
C PRO A 217 3.50 -7.87 0.87
N ASN A 218 2.25 -7.54 0.54
CA ASN A 218 1.44 -6.54 1.25
C ASN A 218 0.48 -7.17 2.27
N VAL A 219 0.51 -8.49 2.45
CA VAL A 219 -0.35 -9.19 3.41
C VAL A 219 0.49 -10.05 4.34
N THR A 220 0.26 -9.88 5.63
CA THR A 220 0.90 -10.64 6.69
C THR A 220 -0.16 -11.26 7.58
N ARG A 221 -0.02 -12.55 7.90
CA ARG A 221 -0.85 -13.19 8.92
C ARG A 221 -0.20 -12.98 10.28
N MET A 222 -0.89 -12.30 11.17
CA MET A 222 -0.49 -12.16 12.56
C MET A 222 -1.06 -13.33 13.37
N GLU A 223 -0.23 -14.01 14.14
CA GLU A 223 -0.66 -15.01 15.12
C GLU A 223 -0.24 -14.60 16.52
N PHE A 224 -1.12 -14.79 17.50
CA PHE A 224 -0.85 -14.49 18.90
C PHE A 224 -1.18 -15.70 19.75
N ASP A 225 -0.32 -15.98 20.72
CA ASP A 225 -0.55 -16.94 21.78
C ASP A 225 -0.49 -16.21 23.13
N TYR A 226 -1.45 -16.52 24.01
CA TYR A 226 -1.56 -15.94 25.33
C TYR A 226 -1.53 -17.00 26.41
N TYR A 227 -0.73 -16.73 27.44
CA TYR A 227 -0.49 -17.60 28.58
C TYR A 227 -0.60 -16.80 29.86
N HIS A 228 -1.19 -17.37 30.89
CA HIS A 228 -1.42 -16.65 32.14
C HIS A 228 -1.63 -17.60 33.31
N MET A 229 -0.99 -17.33 34.44
CA MET A 229 -1.12 -18.17 35.65
C MET A 229 -2.57 -18.24 36.13
N GLU A 230 -3.29 -17.12 36.05
CA GLU A 230 -4.70 -17.00 36.44
C GLU A 230 -5.65 -17.22 35.24
N SER A 231 -6.91 -17.55 35.53
CA SER A 231 -8.01 -17.72 34.56
C SER A 231 -9.21 -16.84 34.91
N GLY A 232 -10.24 -16.82 34.06
CA GLY A 232 -11.45 -16.03 34.31
C GLY A 232 -11.19 -14.53 34.17
N GLU A 233 -11.79 -13.72 35.04
CA GLU A 233 -11.78 -12.25 34.93
C GLU A 233 -10.37 -11.65 34.85
N LYS A 234 -9.42 -12.15 35.63
CA LYS A 234 -8.04 -11.65 35.62
C LYS A 234 -7.31 -11.93 34.30
N PHE A 235 -7.58 -13.07 33.67
CA PHE A 235 -7.05 -13.33 32.33
C PHE A 235 -7.69 -12.39 31.30
N GLU A 236 -9.00 -12.14 31.40
CA GLU A 236 -9.70 -11.22 30.49
C GLU A 236 -9.17 -9.78 30.60
N GLU A 237 -8.82 -9.31 31.79
CA GLU A 237 -8.17 -8.01 32.00
C GLU A 237 -6.80 -7.95 31.31
N TYR A 238 -5.95 -8.96 31.57
CA TYR A 238 -4.64 -9.09 30.92
C TYR A 238 -4.79 -9.13 29.38
N PHE A 239 -5.67 -9.99 28.87
CA PHE A 239 -5.92 -10.19 27.46
C PHE A 239 -6.38 -8.89 26.79
N LYS A 240 -7.34 -8.16 27.38
CA LYS A 240 -7.80 -6.87 26.86
C LYS A 240 -6.67 -5.85 26.76
N PHE A 241 -5.82 -5.76 27.79
CA PHE A 241 -4.68 -4.84 27.79
C PHE A 241 -3.68 -5.13 26.66
N VAL A 242 -3.17 -6.37 26.58
CA VAL A 242 -2.20 -6.74 25.53
C VAL A 242 -2.82 -6.69 24.14
N ARG A 243 -4.12 -6.98 24.02
CA ARG A 243 -4.85 -6.92 22.77
C ARG A 243 -5.01 -5.50 22.26
N GLN A 244 -5.25 -4.54 23.16
CA GLN A 244 -5.35 -3.13 22.80
C GLN A 244 -4.06 -2.64 22.16
N VAL A 245 -2.90 -2.89 22.79
CA VAL A 245 -1.58 -2.48 22.27
C VAL A 245 -1.36 -3.07 20.87
N ALA A 246 -1.61 -4.37 20.69
CA ALA A 246 -1.46 -5.03 19.39
C ALA A 246 -2.37 -4.46 18.29
N LEU A 247 -3.57 -3.99 18.61
CA LEU A 247 -4.49 -3.37 17.65
C LEU A 247 -4.09 -1.93 17.31
N GLU A 248 -3.52 -1.20 18.27
CA GLU A 248 -2.96 0.13 18.06
C GLU A 248 -1.77 0.08 17.08
N ASP A 249 -0.85 -0.87 17.26
CA ASP A 249 0.26 -1.13 16.32
C ASP A 249 -0.22 -1.52 14.93
N TYR A 250 -1.30 -2.30 14.89
CA TYR A 250 -1.86 -2.75 13.63
C TYR A 250 -2.39 -1.59 12.78
N GLU A 251 -3.07 -0.62 13.39
CA GLU A 251 -3.50 0.61 12.71
C GLU A 251 -2.30 1.38 12.16
N LEU A 252 -1.21 1.47 12.93
CA LEU A 252 0.03 2.11 12.49
C LEU A 252 0.59 1.45 11.23
N CYS A 253 0.68 0.13 11.24
CA CYS A 253 1.25 -0.66 10.16
C CYS A 253 0.44 -0.52 8.85
N GLU A 254 -0.88 -0.65 8.90
CA GLU A 254 -1.71 -0.53 7.68
C GLU A 254 -1.63 0.86 7.05
N LYS A 255 -1.62 1.92 7.87
CA LYS A 255 -1.51 3.29 7.36
C LYS A 255 -0.11 3.59 6.82
N ALA A 256 0.94 3.12 7.49
CA ALA A 256 2.31 3.27 7.03
C ALA A 256 2.54 2.51 5.71
N GLN A 257 2.14 1.23 5.64
CA GLN A 257 2.23 0.43 4.41
C GLN A 257 1.47 1.10 3.26
N GLY A 258 0.25 1.56 3.54
CA GLY A 258 -0.57 2.25 2.57
C GLY A 258 0.18 3.38 1.86
N ASN A 259 0.99 4.15 2.60
CA ASN A 259 1.81 5.24 2.07
C ASN A 259 3.14 4.79 1.42
N LEU A 260 3.77 3.73 1.92
CA LEU A 260 4.98 3.14 1.31
C LEU A 260 4.71 2.72 -0.15
N GLY A 261 3.51 2.18 -0.42
CA GLY A 261 3.10 1.75 -1.76
C GLY A 261 2.60 2.84 -2.71
N LYS A 262 2.60 4.14 -2.33
CA LYS A 262 2.03 5.21 -3.18
C LYS A 262 3.03 5.87 -4.14
N GLY A 263 4.31 5.54 -4.05
CA GLY A 263 5.33 6.19 -4.88
C GLY A 263 5.52 7.67 -4.52
N ILE A 264 5.44 8.03 -3.24
CA ILE A 264 5.70 9.38 -2.71
C ILE A 264 6.94 9.37 -1.79
N TYR A 265 7.04 8.34 -0.96
CA TYR A 265 8.06 8.17 0.08
C TYR A 265 9.11 7.17 -0.38
N SER A 266 10.36 7.40 0.03
CA SER A 266 11.49 6.51 -0.24
C SER A 266 12.02 5.89 1.04
N GLU A 267 12.55 6.68 1.96
CA GLU A 267 13.22 6.24 3.18
C GLU A 267 13.16 7.33 4.26
N GLY A 268 13.40 6.92 5.51
CA GLY A 268 13.36 7.79 6.68
C GLY A 268 14.62 7.67 7.52
N ILE A 269 15.00 8.76 8.19
CA ILE A 269 16.15 8.76 9.11
C ILE A 269 15.75 8.02 10.39
N LEU A 270 16.64 7.15 10.86
CA LEU A 270 16.53 6.43 12.12
C LEU A 270 17.33 7.14 13.21
N ASN A 271 16.78 7.15 14.41
CA ASN A 271 17.46 7.57 15.62
C ASN A 271 18.47 6.48 16.04
N PRO A 272 19.78 6.77 16.11
CA PRO A 272 20.81 5.79 16.37
C PRO A 272 20.75 5.19 17.80
N GLU A 273 20.03 5.83 18.72
CA GLU A 273 19.83 5.32 20.08
C GLU A 273 18.45 4.70 20.27
N LYS A 274 17.41 5.39 19.80
CA LYS A 274 16.02 4.98 20.05
C LYS A 274 15.45 4.00 19.02
N GLU A 275 16.10 3.86 17.86
CA GLU A 275 15.68 2.97 16.77
C GLU A 275 16.84 2.07 16.31
N ASN A 276 17.83 1.81 17.17
CA ASN A 276 18.96 0.93 16.87
C ASN A 276 18.54 -0.54 16.62
N GLY A 277 17.44 -0.99 17.21
CA GLY A 277 16.83 -2.29 16.91
C GLY A 277 16.36 -2.37 15.46
N VAL A 278 15.74 -1.29 14.98
CA VAL A 278 15.24 -1.16 13.60
C VAL A 278 16.38 -1.26 12.61
N SER A 279 17.45 -0.47 12.80
CA SER A 279 18.58 -0.53 11.88
C SER A 279 19.30 -1.88 11.92
N PHE A 280 19.54 -2.43 13.11
CA PHE A 280 20.20 -3.72 13.28
C PHE A 280 19.50 -4.86 12.53
N TYR A 281 18.19 -5.03 12.71
CA TYR A 281 17.52 -6.14 12.04
C TYR A 281 17.37 -5.90 10.53
N GLN A 282 17.19 -4.64 10.09
CA GLN A 282 17.13 -4.32 8.67
C GLN A 282 18.45 -4.55 7.96
N ASP A 283 19.58 -4.24 8.60
CA ASP A 283 20.92 -4.58 8.11
C ASP A 283 21.06 -6.08 7.97
N ARG A 284 20.60 -6.85 8.96
CA ARG A 284 20.62 -8.31 8.91
C ARG A 284 19.81 -8.86 7.73
N VAL A 285 18.60 -8.33 7.49
CA VAL A 285 17.78 -8.70 6.32
C VAL A 285 18.53 -8.37 5.02
N PHE A 286 19.03 -7.14 4.91
CA PHE A 286 19.74 -6.66 3.73
C PHE A 286 20.94 -7.53 3.38
N GLU A 287 21.79 -7.84 4.37
CA GLU A 287 22.97 -8.69 4.21
C GLU A 287 22.60 -10.09 3.73
N LEU A 288 21.64 -10.75 4.40
CA LEU A 288 21.21 -12.10 4.05
C LEU A 288 20.63 -12.17 2.63
N VAL A 289 19.83 -11.17 2.26
CA VAL A 289 19.23 -11.04 0.93
C VAL A 289 20.31 -10.83 -0.13
N CYS A 290 21.28 -9.93 0.10
CA CYS A 290 22.39 -9.69 -0.82
C CYS A 290 23.27 -10.94 -0.99
N GLN A 291 23.58 -11.64 0.10
CA GLN A 291 24.34 -12.89 0.06
C GLN A 291 23.61 -13.98 -0.74
N GLN A 292 22.30 -14.13 -0.53
CA GLN A 292 21.50 -15.09 -1.28
C GLN A 292 21.43 -14.74 -2.77
N HIS A 293 21.24 -13.46 -3.12
CA HIS A 293 21.23 -13.01 -4.51
C HIS A 293 22.56 -13.31 -5.21
N ALA A 294 23.67 -13.00 -4.56
CA ALA A 294 25.00 -13.29 -5.10
C ALA A 294 25.20 -14.80 -5.31
N ALA A 295 24.76 -15.64 -4.37
CA ALA A 295 24.81 -17.09 -4.50
C ALA A 295 23.94 -17.59 -5.67
N ASP A 296 22.76 -17.00 -5.88
CA ASP A 296 21.89 -17.36 -6.99
C ASP A 296 22.50 -16.96 -8.34
N GLN A 297 23.13 -15.79 -8.45
CA GLN A 297 23.84 -15.38 -9.68
C GLN A 297 24.99 -16.32 -10.01
N LEU A 298 25.80 -16.71 -9.03
CA LEU A 298 26.88 -17.68 -9.22
C LEU A 298 26.33 -19.06 -9.66
N ALA A 299 25.21 -19.50 -9.08
CA ALA A 299 24.58 -20.76 -9.46
C ALA A 299 24.03 -20.72 -10.90
N GLU A 300 23.41 -19.60 -11.31
CA GLU A 300 22.95 -19.38 -12.69
C GLU A 300 24.13 -19.44 -13.69
N GLU A 301 25.23 -18.75 -13.40
CA GLU A 301 26.44 -18.79 -14.24
C GLU A 301 27.01 -20.22 -14.35
N THR A 302 27.14 -20.92 -13.23
CA THR A 302 27.69 -22.28 -13.18
C THR A 302 26.84 -23.28 -13.96
N PHE A 303 25.53 -23.05 -14.09
CA PHE A 303 24.63 -23.90 -14.87
C PHE A 303 24.69 -23.61 -16.38
N ILE A 304 24.95 -22.37 -16.79
CA ILE A 304 25.01 -21.97 -18.21
C ILE A 304 26.32 -22.44 -18.87
N PHE A 305 27.46 -22.31 -18.18
CA PHE A 305 28.78 -22.62 -18.74
C PHE A 305 29.00 -24.09 -19.21
N PRO A 306 28.46 -25.14 -18.57
CA PRO A 306 28.60 -26.53 -19.05
C PRO A 306 27.54 -26.96 -20.07
N VAL A 307 26.38 -26.29 -20.14
CA VAL A 307 25.27 -26.70 -21.03
C VAL A 307 25.44 -26.12 -22.44
N ALA A 308 25.93 -24.88 -22.58
CA ALA A 308 26.12 -24.24 -23.88
C ALA A 308 27.08 -25.01 -24.83
N PRO A 309 28.25 -25.52 -24.38
CA PRO A 309 29.13 -26.31 -25.23
C PRO A 309 28.54 -27.68 -25.59
N MET A 310 27.80 -28.32 -24.67
CA MET A 310 27.11 -29.59 -24.95
C MET A 310 25.98 -29.41 -25.97
N LEU A 311 25.21 -28.32 -25.89
CA LEU A 311 24.14 -28.03 -26.83
C LEU A 311 24.71 -27.66 -28.21
N LEU A 312 25.80 -26.90 -28.26
CA LEU A 312 26.55 -26.64 -29.49
C LEU A 312 27.15 -27.91 -30.09
N ALA A 313 27.70 -28.80 -29.26
CA ALA A 313 28.22 -30.10 -29.72
C ALA A 313 27.09 -31.02 -30.21
N LEU A 314 25.91 -31.01 -29.55
CA LEU A 314 24.72 -31.73 -29.97
C LEU A 314 24.19 -31.20 -31.32
N LEU A 315 24.09 -29.89 -31.48
CA LEU A 315 23.68 -29.26 -32.74
C LEU A 315 24.70 -29.54 -33.86
N ALA A 316 26.00 -29.49 -33.55
CA ALA A 316 27.07 -29.81 -34.51
C ALA A 316 27.05 -31.29 -34.90
N SER A 317 26.77 -32.20 -33.97
CA SER A 317 26.66 -33.64 -34.24
C SER A 317 25.39 -34.01 -35.01
N VAL A 318 24.26 -33.35 -34.74
CA VAL A 318 23.04 -33.46 -35.57
C VAL A 318 23.29 -32.94 -36.98
N ALA A 319 23.96 -31.80 -37.13
CA ALA A 319 24.35 -31.26 -38.44
C ALA A 319 25.34 -32.18 -39.18
N PHE A 320 26.25 -32.82 -38.45
CA PHE A 320 27.18 -33.81 -39.00
C PHE A 320 26.43 -35.07 -39.46
N LEU A 321 25.50 -35.61 -38.67
CA LEU A 321 24.66 -36.76 -39.04
C LEU A 321 23.77 -36.47 -40.25
N TYR A 322 23.23 -35.25 -40.35
CA TYR A 322 22.46 -34.81 -41.52
C TYR A 322 23.29 -34.78 -42.80
N ARG A 323 24.61 -34.53 -42.68
CA ARG A 323 25.56 -34.47 -43.79
C ARG A 323 26.05 -35.85 -44.25
N PHE A 324 25.88 -36.88 -43.42
CA PHE A 324 26.24 -38.27 -43.72
C PHE A 324 25.02 -39.16 -44.04
N TRP A 325 23.80 -38.59 -44.09
CA TRP A 325 22.62 -39.32 -44.54
C TRP A 325 22.71 -39.56 -46.06
N PRO A 326 22.85 -40.81 -46.54
CA PRO A 326 22.98 -41.06 -47.96
C PRO A 326 21.62 -40.88 -48.64
N HIS A 327 21.54 -39.99 -49.62
CA HIS A 327 20.43 -39.93 -50.56
C HIS A 327 20.37 -41.21 -51.40
N LEU A 328 19.54 -42.17 -50.97
CA LEU A 328 19.07 -43.35 -51.69
C LEU A 328 17.58 -43.47 -51.31
N LEU A 329 16.56 -43.37 -52.15
CA LEU A 329 16.39 -43.36 -53.59
C LEU A 329 15.12 -42.53 -53.86
N ILE A 330 15.16 -41.61 -54.83
CA ILE A 330 13.95 -41.12 -55.49
C ILE A 330 13.84 -41.86 -56.81
N PRO A 331 12.68 -42.45 -57.12
CA PRO A 331 12.16 -42.28 -58.47
C PRO A 331 10.76 -41.66 -58.45
N SER A 332 10.70 -40.51 -59.12
CA SER A 332 9.60 -39.96 -59.93
C SER A 332 8.27 -40.72 -59.98
N ALA A 333 7.18 -40.00 -59.71
CA ALA A 333 6.01 -39.98 -60.60
C ALA A 333 5.08 -38.80 -60.23
N GLU A 334 5.00 -37.82 -61.12
CA GLU A 334 3.76 -37.06 -61.32
C GLU A 334 2.61 -38.04 -61.66
N LEU A 335 1.39 -37.71 -61.23
CA LEU A 335 0.18 -37.49 -62.05
C LEU A 335 -1.10 -37.95 -61.33
N LEU A 336 -2.01 -36.98 -61.16
CA LEU A 336 -3.48 -37.04 -61.26
C LEU A 336 -4.29 -38.01 -60.35
N TYR A 337 -5.01 -37.37 -59.42
CA TYR A 337 -6.49 -37.37 -59.31
C TYR A 337 -7.25 -38.68 -59.65
N SER A 338 -7.94 -39.28 -58.66
CA SER A 338 -9.34 -39.73 -58.80
C SER A 338 -9.91 -40.44 -57.54
N LYS A 339 -10.91 -39.77 -56.94
CA LYS A 339 -12.23 -40.26 -56.42
C LYS A 339 -12.36 -41.43 -55.42
N LYS A 340 -13.04 -41.05 -54.33
CA LYS A 340 -14.21 -41.67 -53.63
C LYS A 340 -13.96 -42.79 -52.61
N PRO A 341 -14.72 -42.77 -51.49
CA PRO A 341 -16.01 -43.49 -51.46
C PRO A 341 -17.22 -42.68 -50.95
N LYS A 342 -18.40 -43.04 -51.48
CA LYS A 342 -19.77 -42.89 -50.94
C LYS A 342 -20.13 -44.26 -50.31
N ALA A 343 -21.01 -44.49 -49.35
CA ALA A 343 -21.98 -43.74 -48.54
C ALA A 343 -22.39 -44.65 -47.35
N PHE A 344 -22.99 -44.20 -46.23
CA PHE A 344 -24.44 -44.06 -45.91
C PHE A 344 -24.50 -43.93 -44.36
N ARG A 345 -25.39 -43.25 -43.63
CA ARG A 345 -26.75 -42.71 -43.85
C ARG A 345 -27.06 -41.65 -42.75
N SER A 346 -27.99 -40.75 -43.07
CA SER A 346 -28.59 -39.59 -42.37
C SER A 346 -29.14 -39.83 -40.95
N VAL A 347 -29.36 -38.80 -40.10
CA VAL A 347 -30.59 -37.96 -40.04
C VAL A 347 -30.40 -36.63 -39.25
N SER A 348 -30.92 -35.52 -39.84
CA SER A 348 -31.37 -34.18 -39.35
C SER A 348 -30.59 -33.44 -38.25
N GLY A 349 -30.20 -32.16 -38.33
CA GLY A 349 -30.63 -31.04 -39.19
C GLY A 349 -31.15 -29.88 -38.32
N VAL A 350 -30.31 -28.89 -38.04
CA VAL A 350 -30.66 -27.46 -37.83
C VAL A 350 -29.45 -26.65 -38.29
N ALA A 351 -29.67 -25.73 -39.23
CA ALA A 351 -28.67 -24.86 -39.82
C ALA A 351 -28.52 -23.59 -38.98
N GLU A 352 -27.29 -23.17 -38.71
CA GLU A 352 -26.95 -21.75 -38.51
C GLU A 352 -25.59 -21.50 -39.16
N GLU A 353 -25.54 -20.45 -39.97
CA GLU A 353 -24.44 -20.04 -40.82
C GLU A 353 -23.23 -19.58 -39.98
N GLU A 354 -22.07 -20.22 -40.17
CA GLU A 354 -20.80 -19.66 -39.68
C GLU A 354 -20.43 -18.46 -40.55
N SER A 355 -20.84 -17.27 -40.12
CA SER A 355 -20.22 -16.04 -40.57
C SER A 355 -18.78 -16.02 -40.05
N CYS A 356 -17.80 -16.08 -40.95
CA CYS A 356 -16.41 -15.76 -40.64
C CYS A 356 -16.35 -14.26 -40.32
N GLY A 357 -16.65 -13.91 -39.06
CA GLY A 357 -16.59 -12.56 -38.55
C GLY A 357 -15.15 -12.20 -38.30
N VAL A 358 -14.58 -11.35 -39.16
CA VAL A 358 -13.40 -10.57 -38.80
C VAL A 358 -13.81 -9.65 -37.66
N SER A 359 -13.54 -10.04 -36.41
CA SER A 359 -13.69 -9.14 -35.28
C SER A 359 -12.60 -8.08 -35.39
N LYS A 360 -13.01 -6.82 -35.49
CA LYS A 360 -12.08 -5.69 -35.41
C LYS A 360 -11.34 -5.81 -34.08
N GLU A 361 -10.01 -5.90 -34.12
CA GLU A 361 -9.19 -5.81 -32.90
C GLU A 361 -9.59 -4.53 -32.15
N SER A 362 -9.70 -4.66 -30.83
CA SER A 362 -10.04 -3.56 -29.94
C SER A 362 -9.02 -2.43 -30.11
N ASP A 363 -9.49 -1.20 -30.33
CA ASP A 363 -8.62 -0.01 -30.46
C ASP A 363 -8.00 0.43 -29.09
N PHE A 364 -8.00 -0.41 -28.04
CA PHE A 364 -7.57 -0.05 -26.68
C PHE A 364 -6.91 -1.20 -25.90
N PRO A 365 -6.05 -0.88 -24.89
CA PRO A 365 -5.34 -1.88 -24.09
C PRO A 365 -6.29 -2.84 -23.36
N PRO A 366 -5.93 -4.13 -23.23
CA PRO A 366 -6.65 -5.07 -22.38
C PRO A 366 -6.86 -4.51 -20.97
N GLY A 367 -8.09 -4.63 -20.46
CA GLY A 367 -8.42 -4.17 -19.11
C GLY A 367 -8.48 -2.64 -18.93
N TRP A 368 -8.65 -1.85 -20.00
CA TRP A 368 -8.80 -0.37 -19.95
C TRP A 368 -9.68 0.17 -18.80
N TRP A 369 -10.75 -0.56 -18.46
CA TRP A 369 -11.72 -0.16 -17.44
C TRP A 369 -11.50 -0.80 -16.07
N SER A 370 -10.81 -1.93 -15.99
CA SER A 370 -10.82 -2.80 -14.81
C SER A 370 -9.43 -3.28 -14.37
N SER A 371 -8.38 -2.94 -15.10
CA SER A 371 -7.01 -3.34 -14.78
C SER A 371 -6.39 -2.41 -13.75
N LYS A 372 -5.89 -3.02 -12.66
CA LYS A 372 -5.10 -2.33 -11.63
C LYS A 372 -3.83 -1.72 -12.21
N ASP A 373 -3.15 -2.42 -13.13
CA ASP A 373 -1.91 -1.93 -13.74
C ASP A 373 -2.16 -0.69 -14.61
N VAL A 374 -3.28 -0.68 -15.35
CA VAL A 374 -3.70 0.51 -16.11
C VAL A 374 -4.00 1.67 -15.16
N PHE A 375 -4.66 1.42 -14.03
CA PHE A 375 -4.94 2.46 -13.05
C PHE A 375 -3.67 3.02 -12.38
N GLU A 376 -2.69 2.17 -12.06
CA GLU A 376 -1.38 2.61 -11.56
C GLU A 376 -0.64 3.45 -12.60
N LEU A 377 -0.69 3.07 -13.88
CA LEU A 377 -0.17 3.91 -14.97
C LEU A 377 -0.93 5.25 -15.10
N GLU A 378 -2.26 5.26 -14.97
CA GLU A 378 -3.07 6.49 -14.98
C GLU A 378 -2.66 7.45 -13.85
N LYS A 379 -2.37 6.92 -12.65
CA LYS A 379 -1.84 7.71 -11.53
C LYS A 379 -0.53 8.42 -11.90
N ARG A 380 0.41 7.72 -12.51
CA ARG A 380 1.73 8.24 -12.89
C ARG A 380 1.70 9.12 -14.15
N ALA A 381 0.83 8.83 -15.12
CA ALA A 381 0.77 9.56 -16.38
C ALA A 381 -0.15 10.78 -16.34
N ILE A 382 -1.21 10.73 -15.52
CA ILE A 382 -2.29 11.70 -15.55
C ILE A 382 -2.35 12.49 -14.25
N PHE A 383 -2.73 11.84 -13.15
CA PHE A 383 -3.08 12.53 -11.91
C PHE A 383 -1.88 13.20 -11.25
N SER A 384 -0.69 12.60 -11.37
CA SER A 384 0.53 13.18 -10.81
C SER A 384 1.12 14.34 -11.60
N LYS A 385 0.72 14.58 -12.85
CA LYS A 385 1.30 15.61 -13.74
C LYS A 385 0.34 16.75 -14.10
N THR A 386 -0.95 16.60 -13.81
CA THR A 386 -1.98 17.56 -14.23
C THR A 386 -2.34 18.49 -13.08
N TRP A 387 -2.68 19.74 -13.39
CA TRP A 387 -3.34 20.62 -12.43
C TRP A 387 -4.76 20.14 -12.15
N LEU A 388 -5.10 19.98 -10.88
CA LEU A 388 -6.39 19.46 -10.40
C LEU A 388 -7.07 20.51 -9.52
N CYS A 389 -8.29 20.91 -9.85
CA CYS A 389 -9.08 21.77 -8.97
C CYS A 389 -9.77 20.92 -7.91
N ILE A 390 -9.41 21.12 -6.64
CA ILE A 390 -9.81 20.22 -5.55
C ILE A 390 -10.53 20.91 -4.39
N SER A 391 -10.47 22.24 -4.30
CA SER A 391 -11.08 22.97 -3.20
C SER A 391 -11.37 24.43 -3.54
N HIS A 392 -11.89 25.16 -2.56
CA HIS A 392 -12.11 26.61 -2.64
C HIS A 392 -11.69 27.26 -1.32
N ARG A 393 -11.17 28.48 -1.39
CA ARG A 393 -10.60 29.26 -0.29
C ARG A 393 -11.55 29.43 0.89
N SER A 394 -12.86 29.48 0.64
CA SER A 394 -13.89 29.61 1.67
C SER A 394 -14.07 28.39 2.58
N ARG A 395 -13.48 27.24 2.25
CA ARG A 395 -13.41 26.07 3.14
C ARG A 395 -12.40 26.24 4.29
N PHE A 396 -11.63 27.33 4.28
CA PHE A 396 -10.59 27.63 5.26
C PHE A 396 -10.89 28.99 5.91
N THR A 397 -11.37 29.00 7.14
CA THR A 397 -11.82 30.23 7.80
C THR A 397 -10.71 30.93 8.56
N LYS A 398 -9.76 30.17 9.12
CA LYS A 398 -8.64 30.68 9.93
C LYS A 398 -7.37 29.88 9.68
N ALA A 399 -6.22 30.50 9.96
CA ALA A 399 -4.93 29.84 9.83
C ALA A 399 -4.88 28.53 10.65
N GLY A 400 -4.31 27.49 10.04
CA GLY A 400 -4.29 26.14 10.58
C GLY A 400 -5.51 25.29 10.20
N ASP A 401 -6.59 25.86 9.65
CA ASP A 401 -7.67 25.07 9.05
C ASP A 401 -7.09 24.21 7.93
N TYR A 402 -7.43 22.93 7.94
CA TYR A 402 -6.97 21.97 6.94
C TYR A 402 -8.09 21.05 6.45
N GLN A 403 -7.91 20.53 5.24
CA GLN A 403 -8.80 19.58 4.56
C GLN A 403 -7.94 18.48 3.94
N SER A 404 -8.26 17.22 4.21
CA SER A 404 -7.55 16.04 3.72
C SER A 404 -8.33 15.40 2.58
N TYR A 405 -7.64 14.94 1.54
CA TYR A 405 -8.21 14.30 0.37
C TYR A 405 -7.37 13.10 -0.04
N GLU A 406 -7.99 12.12 -0.70
CA GLU A 406 -7.28 11.09 -1.44
C GLU A 406 -7.60 11.28 -2.93
N VAL A 407 -6.57 11.55 -3.73
CA VAL A 407 -6.71 11.88 -5.15
C VAL A 407 -6.04 10.79 -5.95
N ALA A 408 -6.80 9.92 -6.60
CA ALA A 408 -6.26 8.78 -7.36
C ALA A 408 -5.27 7.96 -6.52
N GLY A 409 -5.62 7.68 -5.26
CA GLY A 409 -4.75 6.95 -4.34
C GLY A 409 -3.62 7.77 -3.70
N PHE A 410 -3.39 9.03 -4.09
CA PHE A 410 -2.40 9.91 -3.44
C PHE A 410 -3.04 10.65 -2.25
N PRO A 411 -2.61 10.40 -1.00
CA PRO A 411 -3.16 11.08 0.15
C PRO A 411 -2.51 12.45 0.29
N ILE A 412 -3.33 13.50 0.35
CA ILE A 412 -2.90 14.89 0.42
C ILE A 412 -3.70 15.63 1.50
N PHE A 413 -3.18 16.74 1.98
CA PHE A 413 -3.97 17.70 2.73
C PHE A 413 -3.61 19.12 2.33
N LEU A 414 -4.59 20.01 2.43
CA LEU A 414 -4.47 21.44 2.21
C LEU A 414 -4.58 22.12 3.56
N ILE A 415 -3.79 23.16 3.79
CA ILE A 415 -3.79 23.92 5.04
C ILE A 415 -3.66 25.41 4.76
N LEU A 416 -4.41 26.22 5.50
CA LEU A 416 -4.29 27.67 5.44
C LEU A 416 -3.13 28.16 6.33
N GLY A 417 -2.15 28.79 5.70
CA GLY A 417 -1.02 29.42 6.37
C GLY A 417 -1.41 30.66 7.18
N LYS A 418 -0.52 31.07 8.10
CA LYS A 418 -0.67 32.33 8.85
C LYS A 418 -0.58 33.57 7.97
N ASP A 419 0.02 33.43 6.80
CA ASP A 419 0.12 34.44 5.75
C ASP A 419 -1.14 34.55 4.87
N GLY A 420 -2.16 33.72 5.11
CA GLY A 420 -3.41 33.75 4.36
C GLY A 420 -3.42 32.87 3.10
N GLU A 421 -2.30 32.21 2.80
CA GLU A 421 -2.13 31.35 1.62
C GLU A 421 -2.46 29.89 1.92
N VAL A 422 -3.19 29.24 1.01
CA VAL A 422 -3.47 27.80 1.09
C VAL A 422 -2.32 27.03 0.46
N ARG A 423 -1.79 26.05 1.20
CA ARG A 423 -0.72 25.15 0.75
C ARG A 423 -1.18 23.72 0.77
N ALA A 424 -0.61 22.88 -0.09
CA ALA A 424 -0.86 21.44 -0.09
C ALA A 424 0.42 20.64 0.19
N PHE A 425 0.25 19.51 0.88
CA PHE A 425 1.31 18.55 1.17
C PHE A 425 0.79 17.13 0.99
N HIS A 426 1.66 16.19 0.62
CA HIS A 426 1.32 14.79 0.76
C HIS A 426 1.14 14.46 2.25
N ASN A 427 0.11 13.69 2.58
CA ASN A 427 -0.21 13.30 3.94
C ASN A 427 0.64 12.10 4.39
N VAL A 428 1.95 12.31 4.34
CA VAL A 428 2.99 11.29 4.56
C VAL A 428 4.07 11.90 5.43
N CYS A 429 4.25 11.36 6.63
CA CYS A 429 5.30 11.77 7.55
C CYS A 429 6.68 11.40 6.98
N ARG A 430 7.64 12.32 7.10
CA ARG A 430 9.01 12.16 6.60
C ARG A 430 9.85 11.10 7.34
N HIS A 431 9.38 10.64 8.49
CA HIS A 431 10.13 9.71 9.33
C HIS A 431 9.83 8.24 9.03
N ARG A 432 8.56 7.83 9.01
CA ARG A 432 8.15 6.42 8.86
C ARG A 432 6.85 6.27 8.05
N ALA A 433 6.70 7.11 7.02
CA ALA A 433 5.58 7.14 6.06
C ALA A 433 4.15 7.27 6.64
N TYR A 434 3.93 7.28 7.95
CA TYR A 434 2.59 7.35 8.53
C TYR A 434 1.85 8.66 8.22
N THR A 435 0.52 8.63 8.26
CA THR A 435 -0.32 9.81 7.98
C THR A 435 -0.15 10.91 9.05
N VAL A 436 -0.11 12.18 8.62
CA VAL A 436 0.02 13.35 9.50
C VAL A 436 -1.37 13.80 9.98
N THR A 437 -2.34 13.88 9.07
CA THR A 437 -3.74 14.23 9.38
C THR A 437 -4.64 12.99 9.26
N ARG A 438 -5.22 12.55 10.38
CA ARG A 438 -6.14 11.39 10.41
C ARG A 438 -7.60 11.74 10.11
N LYS A 439 -7.97 13.01 10.28
CA LYS A 439 -9.33 13.51 10.02
C LYS A 439 -9.41 14.12 8.63
N GLU A 440 -10.58 14.02 8.00
CA GLU A 440 -10.89 14.68 6.74
C GLU A 440 -10.77 16.21 6.82
N HIS A 441 -11.01 16.79 7.99
CA HIS A 441 -10.84 18.22 8.24
C HIS A 441 -10.48 18.48 9.70
N GLY A 442 -9.92 19.65 9.95
CA GLY A 442 -9.58 20.10 11.30
C GLY A 442 -8.93 21.47 11.29
N SER A 443 -8.42 21.88 12.44
CA SER A 443 -7.74 23.17 12.60
C SER A 443 -6.62 23.05 13.62
N SER A 444 -5.38 23.25 13.18
CA SER A 444 -4.20 23.33 14.05
C SER A 444 -3.07 24.09 13.38
N ALA A 445 -2.38 24.95 14.14
CA ALA A 445 -1.19 25.65 13.65
C ALA A 445 0.06 24.74 13.59
N VAL A 446 0.03 23.60 14.29
CA VAL A 446 1.09 22.58 14.31
C VAL A 446 0.44 21.19 14.21
N LEU A 447 0.83 20.42 13.21
CA LEU A 447 0.34 19.07 12.95
C LEU A 447 1.37 18.04 13.41
N GLY A 448 1.03 17.25 14.44
CA GLY A 448 1.89 16.20 14.98
C GLY A 448 1.51 14.82 14.43
N CYS A 449 2.49 14.10 13.90
CA CYS A 449 2.36 12.68 13.53
C CYS A 449 2.08 11.85 14.79
N ARG A 450 1.08 10.96 14.72
CA ARG A 450 0.68 10.09 15.85
C ARG A 450 1.53 8.83 16.01
N TYR A 451 2.45 8.60 15.09
CA TYR A 451 3.44 7.54 15.20
C TYR A 451 4.57 7.99 16.14
N HIS A 452 5.45 8.91 15.71
CA HIS A 452 6.64 9.30 16.49
C HIS A 452 6.66 10.77 16.97
N GLY A 453 5.53 11.48 16.88
CA GLY A 453 5.42 12.86 17.37
C GLY A 453 6.13 13.93 16.54
N TRP A 454 6.67 13.59 15.36
CA TRP A 454 7.23 14.58 14.43
C TRP A 454 6.16 15.60 14.06
N SER A 455 6.47 16.87 14.28
CA SER A 455 5.49 17.96 14.22
C SER A 455 5.87 18.99 13.17
N TYR A 456 4.89 19.41 12.37
CA TYR A 456 5.07 20.32 11.25
C TYR A 456 4.20 21.56 11.42
N ASN A 457 4.71 22.73 11.05
CA ASN A 457 3.91 23.95 11.03
C ASN A 457 3.05 24.05 9.76
N THR A 458 2.27 25.13 9.63
CA THR A 458 1.43 25.43 8.46
C THR A 458 2.21 25.65 7.14
N TYR A 459 3.53 25.83 7.20
CA TYR A 459 4.41 25.91 6.03
C TYR A 459 4.98 24.54 5.64
N GLY A 460 4.66 23.49 6.40
CA GLY A 460 5.17 22.13 6.22
C GLY A 460 6.57 21.91 6.79
N GLU A 461 7.14 22.89 7.48
CA GLU A 461 8.47 22.79 8.06
C GLU A 461 8.43 21.95 9.34
N LEU A 462 9.44 21.08 9.51
CA LEU A 462 9.59 20.27 10.71
C LEU A 462 9.99 21.16 11.90
N THR A 463 9.07 21.35 12.85
CA THR A 463 9.30 22.19 14.04
C THR A 463 9.80 21.40 15.22
N LYS A 464 9.39 20.12 15.35
CA LYS A 464 9.80 19.23 16.44
C LYS A 464 10.03 17.81 15.93
N ALA A 465 11.16 17.23 16.29
CA ALA A 465 11.50 15.83 16.09
C ALA A 465 11.97 15.26 17.43
N PRO A 466 11.08 14.61 18.21
CA PRO A 466 11.41 14.09 19.54
C PRO A 466 12.67 13.21 19.51
N HIS A 467 13.61 13.47 20.41
CA HIS A 467 14.90 12.75 20.51
C HIS A 467 15.89 12.95 19.36
N PHE A 468 15.63 13.84 18.38
CA PHE A 468 16.55 14.11 17.28
C PHE A 468 17.37 15.39 17.42
N ASP A 469 16.96 16.33 18.27
CA ASP A 469 17.51 17.68 18.31
C ASP A 469 19.00 17.74 18.69
N GLU A 470 19.49 16.76 19.44
CA GLU A 470 20.87 16.66 19.91
C GLU A 470 21.70 15.68 19.06
N ILE A 471 21.11 15.04 18.04
CA ILE A 471 21.80 14.06 17.21
C ILE A 471 22.72 14.76 16.20
N PRO A 472 24.04 14.48 16.21
CA PRO A 472 24.96 15.02 15.22
C PRO A 472 24.56 14.61 13.79
N GLY A 473 24.52 15.59 12.87
CA GLY A 473 24.18 15.36 11.46
C GLY A 473 22.68 15.40 11.15
N PHE A 474 21.80 15.51 12.15
CA PHE A 474 20.38 15.74 11.91
C PHE A 474 20.09 17.21 11.59
N ASP A 475 19.41 17.44 10.47
CA ASP A 475 18.96 18.78 10.06
C ASP A 475 17.43 18.77 9.86
N ARG A 476 16.72 19.62 10.60
CA ARG A 476 15.25 19.72 10.49
C ARG A 476 14.80 20.29 9.15
N SER A 477 15.55 21.24 8.58
CA SER A 477 15.20 21.90 7.30
C SER A 477 15.15 20.91 6.14
N GLN A 478 15.92 19.83 6.27
CA GLN A 478 16.03 18.72 5.36
C GLN A 478 14.87 17.72 5.45
N ASN A 479 13.94 17.91 6.39
CA ASN A 479 12.89 16.97 6.73
C ASN A 479 11.49 17.62 6.75
N SER A 480 11.27 18.71 6.01
CA SER A 480 9.94 19.30 5.77
C SER A 480 9.01 18.34 5.02
N LEU A 481 7.70 18.50 5.15
CA LEU A 481 6.71 17.71 4.41
C LEU A 481 6.92 17.79 2.90
N PHE A 482 6.44 16.76 2.19
CA PHE A 482 6.43 16.74 0.73
C PHE A 482 5.39 17.74 0.21
N ALA A 483 5.82 18.99 0.02
CA ALA A 483 5.01 20.05 -0.57
C ALA A 483 4.60 19.73 -2.00
N ILE A 484 3.37 20.12 -2.31
CA ILE A 484 2.68 19.97 -3.59
C ILE A 484 2.49 21.36 -4.19
N HIS A 485 2.68 21.51 -5.51
CA HIS A 485 2.44 22.78 -6.19
C HIS A 485 0.99 23.20 -5.99
N THR A 486 0.77 24.40 -5.46
CA THR A 486 -0.56 24.89 -5.08
C THR A 486 -0.76 26.30 -5.62
N VAL A 487 -1.91 26.55 -6.24
CA VAL A 487 -2.30 27.87 -6.73
C VAL A 487 -3.74 28.15 -6.31
N THR A 488 -3.99 29.35 -5.80
CA THR A 488 -5.36 29.86 -5.59
C THR A 488 -5.59 30.98 -6.60
N ASN A 489 -6.64 30.88 -7.41
CA ASN A 489 -6.96 31.94 -8.38
C ASN A 489 -7.77 33.08 -7.73
N GLU A 490 -8.03 34.15 -8.47
CA GLU A 490 -8.82 35.31 -8.00
C GLU A 490 -10.24 34.93 -7.56
N ALA A 491 -10.78 33.88 -8.18
CA ALA A 491 -12.10 33.34 -7.83
C ALA A 491 -12.09 32.52 -6.53
N GLY A 492 -10.93 32.30 -5.91
CA GLY A 492 -10.79 31.51 -4.69
C GLY A 492 -10.71 29.99 -4.92
N LEU A 493 -10.70 29.50 -6.16
CA LEU A 493 -10.52 28.07 -6.46
C LEU A 493 -9.08 27.65 -6.20
N VAL A 494 -8.90 26.49 -5.55
CA VAL A 494 -7.60 25.95 -5.17
C VAL A 494 -7.25 24.76 -6.06
N PHE A 495 -6.11 24.89 -6.74
CA PHE A 495 -5.56 23.91 -7.67
C PHE A 495 -4.29 23.30 -7.10
N VAL A 496 -4.06 22.02 -7.39
CA VAL A 496 -2.83 21.32 -7.04
C VAL A 496 -2.21 20.60 -8.24
N ASN A 497 -0.89 20.48 -8.26
CA ASN A 497 -0.17 19.57 -9.15
C ASN A 497 0.83 18.76 -8.32
N LEU A 498 0.71 17.43 -8.38
CA LEU A 498 1.47 16.51 -7.53
C LEU A 498 2.91 16.28 -8.01
N GLU A 499 3.30 16.81 -9.16
CA GLU A 499 4.63 16.58 -9.71
C GLU A 499 5.70 17.17 -8.77
N ALA A 500 6.67 16.36 -8.40
CA ALA A 500 7.72 16.69 -7.44
C ALA A 500 8.83 17.57 -8.04
N SER A 501 8.80 17.82 -9.35
CA SER A 501 9.77 18.70 -10.01
C SER A 501 9.69 20.12 -9.40
N PRO A 502 10.81 20.86 -9.31
CA PRO A 502 10.80 22.18 -8.68
C PRO A 502 9.87 23.19 -9.35
N THR A 503 9.56 23.00 -10.62
CA THR A 503 8.71 23.86 -11.43
C THR A 503 7.81 23.03 -12.32
N VAL A 504 6.54 23.39 -12.41
CA VAL A 504 5.56 22.77 -13.30
C VAL A 504 5.02 23.79 -14.30
N SER A 505 4.58 23.33 -15.47
CA SER A 505 3.93 24.20 -16.45
C SER A 505 2.67 24.84 -15.88
N THR A 506 2.46 26.13 -16.15
CA THR A 506 1.22 26.84 -15.78
C THR A 506 0.02 26.24 -16.52
N THR A 507 -1.13 26.15 -15.86
CA THR A 507 -2.39 25.76 -16.51
C THR A 507 -3.15 27.01 -16.98
N ASP A 508 -3.72 26.96 -18.18
CA ASP A 508 -4.59 28.03 -18.67
C ASP A 508 -5.97 27.91 -18.01
N ILE A 509 -6.21 28.76 -17.01
CA ILE A 509 -7.49 28.88 -16.29
C ILE A 509 -8.33 30.05 -16.77
N SER A 510 -7.95 30.73 -17.85
CA SER A 510 -8.62 31.97 -18.32
C SER A 510 -10.11 31.77 -18.59
N LEU A 511 -10.51 30.63 -19.17
CA LEU A 511 -11.90 30.29 -19.42
C LEU A 511 -12.68 30.00 -18.13
N LEU A 512 -12.02 29.38 -17.14
CA LEU A 512 -12.61 29.13 -15.82
C LEU A 512 -12.76 30.44 -15.05
N ASP A 513 -11.79 31.33 -15.11
CA ASP A 513 -11.86 32.66 -14.49
C ASP A 513 -12.93 33.53 -15.16
N ALA A 514 -13.08 33.46 -16.48
CA ALA A 514 -14.16 34.11 -17.20
C ALA A 514 -15.53 33.55 -16.79
N PHE A 515 -15.64 32.22 -16.64
CA PHE A 515 -16.84 31.57 -16.12
C PHE A 515 -17.14 32.01 -14.68
N ALA A 516 -16.14 32.02 -13.79
CA ALA A 516 -16.32 32.40 -12.40
C ALA A 516 -16.77 33.86 -12.25
N ARG A 517 -16.09 34.79 -12.93
CA ARG A 517 -16.46 36.22 -12.94
C ARG A 517 -17.87 36.47 -13.46
N LYS A 518 -18.23 35.83 -14.58
CA LYS A 518 -19.58 35.96 -15.17
C LYS A 518 -20.67 35.51 -14.19
N ASN A 519 -20.35 34.55 -13.33
CA ASN A 519 -21.31 33.88 -12.45
C ASN A 519 -21.17 34.26 -10.97
N ARG A 520 -20.42 35.34 -10.64
CA ARG A 520 -20.22 35.83 -9.26
C ARG A 520 -19.64 34.80 -8.30
N LEU A 521 -18.83 33.89 -8.84
CA LEU A 521 -17.94 33.06 -8.04
C LEU A 521 -16.65 33.85 -7.82
N ASP A 522 -16.43 34.23 -6.57
CA ASP A 522 -15.23 34.92 -6.11
C ASP A 522 -14.72 34.38 -4.76
N HIS A 523 -13.57 34.89 -4.32
CA HIS A 523 -12.93 34.52 -3.05
C HIS A 523 -13.81 34.74 -1.80
N GLN A 524 -14.89 35.54 -1.89
CA GLN A 524 -15.85 35.81 -0.82
C GLN A 524 -17.08 34.88 -0.86
N SER A 525 -17.16 33.98 -1.85
CA SER A 525 -18.18 32.94 -1.90
C SER A 525 -18.17 32.13 -0.62
N ILE A 526 -19.34 31.75 -0.11
CA ILE A 526 -19.47 30.98 1.13
C ILE A 526 -19.63 29.50 0.77
N TRP A 527 -18.83 28.63 1.39
CA TRP A 527 -19.09 27.19 1.32
C TRP A 527 -20.26 26.84 2.24
N VAL A 528 -21.24 26.12 1.70
CA VAL A 528 -22.49 25.81 2.39
C VAL A 528 -22.50 24.36 2.90
N SER A 529 -22.21 23.41 2.01
CA SER A 529 -22.27 21.98 2.30
C SER A 529 -21.48 21.20 1.26
N GLY A 530 -21.10 19.97 1.59
CA GLY A 530 -20.41 19.09 0.67
C GLY A 530 -20.32 17.69 1.25
N GLN A 531 -20.45 16.70 0.38
CA GLN A 531 -20.43 15.29 0.74
C GLN A 531 -19.69 14.50 -0.33
N THR A 532 -19.12 13.38 0.09
CA THR A 532 -18.55 12.37 -0.80
C THR A 532 -19.47 11.15 -0.81
N ILE A 533 -19.76 10.62 -2.01
CA ILE A 533 -20.51 9.39 -2.22
C ILE A 533 -19.60 8.44 -2.98
N GLU A 534 -19.34 7.26 -2.43
CA GLU A 534 -18.62 6.20 -3.13
C GLU A 534 -19.50 5.61 -4.22
N ALA A 535 -18.91 5.37 -5.39
CA ALA A 535 -19.58 4.80 -6.53
C ALA A 535 -18.76 3.65 -7.15
N ASP A 536 -19.44 2.59 -7.56
CA ASP A 536 -18.84 1.39 -8.14
C ASP A 536 -18.68 1.52 -9.66
N PHE A 537 -17.97 2.56 -10.10
CA PHE A 537 -17.54 2.73 -11.49
C PHE A 537 -16.13 3.35 -11.62
N ASN A 538 -15.50 3.10 -12.77
CA ASN A 538 -14.21 3.72 -13.13
C ASN A 538 -14.36 5.22 -13.41
N TRP A 539 -13.40 6.03 -12.94
CA TRP A 539 -13.42 7.49 -13.02
C TRP A 539 -13.60 8.06 -14.44
N LYS A 540 -13.18 7.32 -15.49
CA LYS A 540 -13.35 7.73 -16.88
C LYS A 540 -14.82 7.89 -17.28
N MET A 541 -15.76 7.31 -16.51
CA MET A 541 -17.21 7.56 -16.64
C MET A 541 -17.57 9.04 -16.44
N ALA A 542 -16.78 9.80 -15.66
CA ALA A 542 -16.96 11.23 -15.49
C ALA A 542 -16.85 12.00 -16.83
N LEU A 543 -15.99 11.53 -17.75
CA LEU A 543 -15.77 12.13 -19.06
C LEU A 543 -16.92 11.86 -20.03
N ARG A 544 -17.61 10.72 -19.89
CA ARG A 544 -18.85 10.42 -20.63
C ARG A 544 -20.00 11.28 -20.17
N SER A 545 -19.95 11.75 -18.93
CA SER A 545 -21.06 12.45 -18.30
C SER A 545 -21.19 13.91 -18.76
N LYS A 546 -21.42 14.09 -20.07
CA LYS A 546 -22.22 15.20 -20.57
C LYS A 546 -23.66 15.16 -20.00
N GLN A 547 -24.09 14.03 -19.42
CA GLN A 547 -25.42 13.74 -18.88
C GLN A 547 -25.64 14.02 -17.38
N LEU A 548 -24.62 14.41 -16.59
CA LEU A 548 -24.81 15.05 -15.28
C LEU A 548 -25.31 16.49 -15.42
N THR A 549 -26.23 16.73 -16.35
CA THR A 549 -26.99 17.97 -16.59
C THR A 549 -27.96 18.31 -15.45
N THR A 550 -27.80 17.70 -14.28
CA THR A 550 -28.80 17.67 -13.20
C THR A 550 -28.79 18.88 -12.27
N VAL A 551 -28.34 20.03 -12.76
CA VAL A 551 -28.77 21.31 -12.15
C VAL A 551 -30.15 21.73 -12.67
N VAL A 552 -30.58 21.22 -13.83
CA VAL A 552 -31.92 21.49 -14.38
C VAL A 552 -33.04 21.02 -13.43
N ARG A 553 -32.84 19.93 -12.66
CA ARG A 553 -33.81 19.46 -11.64
C ARG A 553 -33.71 20.20 -10.30
N LEU A 554 -32.60 20.91 -10.03
CA LEU A 554 -32.43 21.67 -8.79
C LEU A 554 -33.25 22.97 -8.82
N GLU A 555 -33.37 23.58 -10.01
CA GLU A 555 -34.25 24.72 -10.27
C GLU A 555 -35.71 24.40 -9.90
N ASP A 556 -36.18 23.20 -10.26
CA ASP A 556 -37.53 22.70 -9.93
C ASP A 556 -37.70 22.40 -8.43
N ALA A 557 -36.67 21.80 -7.80
CA ALA A 557 -36.66 21.42 -6.39
C ALA A 557 -36.60 22.62 -5.42
N MET A 558 -36.05 23.76 -5.87
CA MET A 558 -35.98 25.03 -5.14
C MET A 558 -37.20 25.94 -5.38
N GLY A 559 -38.23 25.48 -6.10
CA GLY A 559 -39.56 26.08 -6.10
C GLY A 559 -39.71 27.42 -6.85
N LYS A 560 -38.81 27.79 -7.77
CA LYS A 560 -38.99 29.00 -8.60
C LYS A 560 -39.68 28.68 -9.94
N LYS A 561 -41.01 28.58 -9.92
CA LYS A 561 -41.82 28.75 -11.14
C LYS A 561 -41.75 30.21 -11.59
N ASN A 562 -40.81 30.57 -12.45
CA ASN A 562 -40.90 31.84 -13.18
C ASN A 562 -41.61 31.60 -14.52
N SER A 563 -42.86 32.07 -14.59
CA SER A 563 -43.63 32.25 -15.81
C SER A 563 -42.85 33.14 -16.78
N ILE A 564 -42.36 32.60 -17.90
CA ILE A 564 -41.74 33.40 -18.95
C ILE A 564 -42.86 33.93 -19.87
N PRO A 565 -43.01 35.25 -20.09
CA PRO A 565 -43.95 35.77 -21.09
C PRO A 565 -43.47 35.40 -22.49
N LEU A 566 -44.42 34.93 -23.31
CA LEU A 566 -44.22 34.41 -24.66
C LEU A 566 -43.94 35.52 -25.71
N VAL A 567 -43.08 36.51 -25.45
CA VAL A 567 -42.64 37.47 -26.49
C VAL A 567 -41.23 37.99 -26.20
N ALA A 568 -40.22 37.22 -26.60
CA ALA A 568 -38.86 37.70 -26.85
C ALA A 568 -38.10 36.68 -27.71
N SER A 569 -38.67 36.34 -28.88
CA SER A 569 -37.93 35.65 -29.94
C SER A 569 -37.36 36.69 -30.90
N ILE A 570 -36.14 36.43 -31.38
CA ILE A 570 -35.46 37.14 -32.49
C ILE A 570 -34.72 38.44 -32.09
N ARG A 571 -33.72 38.34 -31.21
CA ARG A 571 -32.43 39.08 -31.30
C ARG A 571 -31.47 38.58 -30.21
N GLY A 572 -30.57 37.68 -30.58
CA GLY A 572 -29.58 37.10 -29.65
C GLY A 572 -28.88 35.84 -30.17
N TYR A 573 -28.78 35.66 -31.49
CA TYR A 573 -27.86 34.70 -32.10
C TYR A 573 -26.45 35.28 -31.94
N PHE A 574 -25.84 35.11 -30.77
CA PHE A 574 -24.40 35.26 -30.42
C PHE A 574 -24.27 35.50 -28.89
N GLN A 575 -24.76 34.56 -28.07
CA GLN A 575 -24.42 34.54 -26.65
C GLN A 575 -24.35 33.09 -26.16
N VAL A 576 -23.13 32.55 -26.07
CA VAL A 576 -22.89 31.21 -25.54
C VAL A 576 -23.31 31.18 -24.06
N LYS A 577 -24.38 30.43 -23.79
CA LYS A 577 -24.89 30.08 -22.46
C LYS A 577 -23.93 29.07 -21.80
N LEU A 578 -22.84 29.55 -21.20
CA LEU A 578 -21.97 28.71 -20.37
C LEU A 578 -22.60 28.54 -18.98
N GLU A 579 -23.43 27.49 -18.84
CA GLU A 579 -24.11 27.11 -17.59
C GLU A 579 -23.34 26.04 -16.81
N ARG A 580 -22.35 25.44 -17.46
CA ARG A 580 -21.46 24.42 -16.93
C ARG A 580 -20.06 24.66 -17.47
N PHE A 581 -19.06 24.46 -16.62
CA PHE A 581 -17.66 24.41 -17.03
C PHE A 581 -17.05 23.09 -16.55
N SER A 582 -16.29 22.39 -17.41
CA SER A 582 -15.60 21.16 -17.02
C SER A 582 -14.11 21.42 -17.01
N PHE A 583 -13.47 21.19 -15.86
CA PHE A 583 -12.03 21.28 -15.67
C PHE A 583 -11.46 19.85 -15.58
N PRO A 584 -10.78 19.36 -16.63
CA PRO A 584 -10.29 17.99 -16.66
C PRO A 584 -9.25 17.73 -15.56
N PRO A 585 -9.07 16.47 -15.13
CA PRO A 585 -9.73 15.27 -15.65
C PRO A 585 -11.09 14.98 -14.99
N PHE A 586 -11.41 15.56 -13.82
CA PHE A 586 -12.55 15.08 -13.03
C PHE A 586 -13.44 16.14 -12.37
N THR A 587 -13.17 17.45 -12.50
CA THR A 587 -13.95 18.47 -11.80
C THR A 587 -14.86 19.21 -12.77
N SER A 588 -16.10 19.47 -12.36
CA SER A 588 -17.04 20.30 -13.12
C SER A 588 -17.79 21.26 -12.23
N PHE A 589 -18.03 22.47 -12.75
CA PHE A 589 -18.74 23.54 -12.08
C PHE A 589 -20.08 23.75 -12.74
N HIS A 590 -21.13 23.86 -11.92
CA HIS A 590 -22.50 24.00 -12.37
C HIS A 590 -23.19 25.15 -11.64
N LEU A 591 -23.81 26.04 -12.40
CA LEU A 591 -24.57 27.17 -11.86
C LEU A 591 -26.04 26.78 -11.68
N ILE A 592 -26.63 27.10 -10.53
CA ILE A 592 -28.08 26.95 -10.30
C ILE A 592 -28.77 28.23 -10.78
N ARG A 593 -29.49 28.17 -11.91
CA ARG A 593 -30.03 29.39 -12.54
C ARG A 593 -31.05 30.10 -11.64
N GLY A 594 -31.10 31.42 -11.77
CA GLY A 594 -32.01 32.26 -11.00
C GLY A 594 -31.68 32.34 -9.51
N THR A 595 -30.48 31.88 -9.12
CA THR A 595 -29.92 31.95 -7.76
C THR A 595 -28.46 32.40 -7.84
N GLY A 596 -27.88 32.78 -6.70
CA GLY A 596 -26.45 33.00 -6.51
C GLY A 596 -25.69 31.74 -6.04
N TRP A 597 -26.19 30.55 -6.37
CA TRP A 597 -25.65 29.26 -5.91
C TRP A 597 -24.95 28.49 -7.03
N TRP A 598 -23.90 27.78 -6.67
CA TRP A 598 -23.15 26.93 -7.60
C TRP A 598 -22.60 25.68 -6.90
N CYS A 599 -22.37 24.64 -7.70
CA CYS A 599 -21.91 23.34 -7.24
C CYS A 599 -20.64 22.94 -8.00
N ALA A 600 -19.59 22.55 -7.28
CA ALA A 600 -18.47 21.80 -7.83
C ALA A 600 -18.74 20.31 -7.65
N LEU A 601 -18.58 19.53 -8.73
CA LEU A 601 -18.69 18.08 -8.72
C LEU A 601 -17.36 17.48 -9.17
N SER A 602 -16.72 16.71 -8.31
CA SER A 602 -15.39 16.11 -8.50
C SER A 602 -15.47 14.58 -8.45
N PHE A 603 -14.88 13.91 -9.44
CA PHE A 603 -14.82 12.45 -9.54
C PHE A 603 -13.43 11.95 -9.15
N LEU A 604 -13.21 11.76 -7.85
CA LEU A 604 -11.91 11.38 -7.29
C LEU A 604 -11.72 9.86 -7.44
N PRO A 605 -10.80 9.37 -8.28
CA PRO A 605 -10.61 7.93 -8.44
C PRO A 605 -10.11 7.31 -7.13
N MET A 606 -10.67 6.17 -6.74
CA MET A 606 -10.27 5.40 -5.55
C MET A 606 -9.56 4.11 -5.93
N SER A 607 -10.04 3.43 -6.98
CA SER A 607 -9.43 2.25 -7.58
C SER A 607 -9.73 2.19 -9.09
N GLU A 608 -9.28 1.13 -9.74
CA GLU A 608 -9.60 0.81 -11.13
C GLU A 608 -11.12 0.64 -11.37
N GLN A 609 -11.91 0.38 -10.33
CA GLN A 609 -13.36 0.17 -10.43
C GLN A 609 -14.21 1.08 -9.55
N LYS A 610 -13.60 1.91 -8.69
CA LYS A 610 -14.33 2.76 -7.73
C LYS A 610 -13.94 4.22 -7.84
N THR A 611 -14.94 5.09 -7.69
CA THR A 611 -14.78 6.55 -7.74
C THR A 611 -15.54 7.20 -6.59
N ALA A 612 -14.86 8.08 -5.85
CA ALA A 612 -15.49 8.98 -4.89
C ALA A 612 -16.06 10.19 -5.63
N VAL A 613 -17.38 10.30 -5.68
CA VAL A 613 -18.09 11.45 -6.24
C VAL A 613 -18.32 12.47 -5.13
N ARG A 614 -17.57 13.57 -5.18
CA ARG A 614 -17.67 14.66 -4.23
C ARG A 614 -18.43 15.83 -4.81
N TYR A 615 -19.40 16.36 -4.07
CA TYR A 615 -19.97 17.66 -4.38
C TYR A 615 -19.60 18.68 -3.30
N ASP A 616 -19.41 19.93 -3.71
CA ASP A 616 -19.29 21.09 -2.84
C ASP A 616 -20.24 22.18 -3.34
N LEU A 617 -21.14 22.61 -2.47
CA LEU A 617 -22.15 23.63 -2.73
C LEU A 617 -21.72 24.95 -2.10
N TYR A 618 -21.88 26.01 -2.88
CA TYR A 618 -21.47 27.35 -2.52
C TYR A 618 -22.55 28.36 -2.88
N CYS A 619 -22.54 29.49 -2.19
CA CYS A 619 -23.41 30.61 -2.52
C CYS A 619 -22.69 31.94 -2.41
N SER A 620 -23.19 32.93 -3.12
CA SER A 620 -22.80 34.32 -2.92
C SER A 620 -23.22 34.79 -1.51
N LYS A 621 -22.44 35.68 -0.91
CA LYS A 621 -22.59 36.19 0.47
C LYS A 621 -24.00 36.67 0.85
N ASN A 622 -24.83 37.05 -0.12
CA ASN A 622 -26.15 37.66 0.08
C ASN A 622 -27.33 36.66 0.16
N GLU A 623 -27.12 35.35 -0.02
CA GLU A 623 -28.22 34.36 -0.17
C GLU A 623 -28.19 33.18 0.83
N SER A 624 -27.58 33.31 2.01
CA SER A 624 -27.29 32.19 2.92
C SER A 624 -28.47 31.54 3.68
N SER A 625 -29.70 32.07 3.57
CA SER A 625 -30.82 31.73 4.48
C SER A 625 -31.65 30.48 4.11
N GLN A 626 -31.50 29.91 2.90
CA GLN A 626 -32.26 28.72 2.43
C GLN A 626 -31.40 27.45 2.24
N SER A 627 -30.39 27.24 3.10
CA SER A 627 -29.21 26.45 2.76
C SER A 627 -29.26 24.93 2.93
N GLN A 628 -30.01 24.41 3.90
CA GLN A 628 -29.95 22.98 4.25
C GLN A 628 -30.90 22.10 3.42
N GLU A 629 -32.10 22.58 3.11
CA GLU A 629 -33.08 21.80 2.33
C GLU A 629 -32.64 21.60 0.87
N ALA A 630 -32.07 22.63 0.24
CA ALA A 630 -31.52 22.54 -1.11
C ALA A 630 -30.32 21.58 -1.17
N ALA A 631 -29.46 21.59 -0.14
CA ALA A 631 -28.34 20.66 -0.05
C ALA A 631 -28.82 19.21 0.10
N ALA A 632 -29.84 18.94 0.91
CA ALA A 632 -30.41 17.60 1.07
C ALA A 632 -30.99 17.05 -0.24
N LYS A 633 -31.77 17.85 -0.97
CA LYS A 633 -32.33 17.44 -2.27
C LYS A 633 -31.26 17.17 -3.33
N LEU A 634 -30.16 17.94 -3.32
CA LEU A 634 -29.02 17.72 -4.21
C LEU A 634 -28.39 16.34 -3.98
N VAL A 635 -28.25 15.91 -2.72
CA VAL A 635 -27.70 14.60 -2.37
C VAL A 635 -28.52 13.48 -2.97
N ASP A 636 -29.85 13.53 -2.82
CA ASP A 636 -30.76 12.48 -3.32
C ASP A 636 -30.68 12.36 -4.85
N ILE A 637 -30.66 13.50 -5.54
CA ILE A 637 -30.50 13.56 -7.00
C ILE A 637 -29.15 12.97 -7.44
N LEU A 638 -28.07 13.30 -6.72
CA LEU A 638 -26.74 12.76 -7.02
C LEU A 638 -26.70 11.24 -6.81
N ARG A 639 -27.34 10.71 -5.77
CA ARG A 639 -27.43 9.26 -5.53
C ARG A 639 -28.17 8.53 -6.66
N GLU A 640 -29.29 9.07 -7.14
CA GLU A 640 -30.02 8.51 -8.29
C GLU A 640 -29.11 8.44 -9.53
N LYS A 641 -28.36 9.51 -9.81
CA LYS A 641 -27.46 9.57 -10.96
C LYS A 641 -26.21 8.71 -10.85
N ILE A 642 -25.68 8.55 -9.64
CA ILE A 642 -24.60 7.60 -9.39
C ILE A 642 -25.05 6.19 -9.75
N ARG A 643 -26.26 5.77 -9.33
CA ARG A 643 -26.82 4.46 -9.69
C ARG A 643 -27.01 4.29 -11.20
N GLU A 644 -27.44 5.33 -11.92
CA GLU A 644 -27.52 5.29 -13.39
C GLU A 644 -26.14 5.08 -14.02
N LEU A 645 -25.10 5.77 -13.52
CA LEU A 645 -23.73 5.62 -14.02
C LEU A 645 -23.14 4.24 -13.70
N GLU A 646 -23.45 3.67 -12.53
CA GLU A 646 -23.07 2.30 -12.16
C GLU A 646 -23.70 1.29 -13.12
N ALA A 647 -25.00 1.43 -13.41
CA ALA A 647 -25.69 0.57 -14.38
C ALA A 647 -25.07 0.70 -15.79
N MET A 648 -24.81 1.93 -16.25
CA MET A 648 -24.14 2.16 -17.54
C MET A 648 -22.73 1.56 -17.59
N TYR A 649 -21.98 1.63 -16.49
CA TYR A 649 -20.63 1.07 -16.41
C TYR A 649 -20.64 -0.47 -16.48
N ALA A 650 -21.68 -1.11 -15.92
CA ALA A 650 -21.89 -2.54 -16.00
C ALA A 650 -22.29 -3.00 -17.42
N GLU A 651 -23.04 -2.19 -18.18
CA GLU A 651 -23.58 -2.56 -19.49
C GLU A 651 -22.72 -2.15 -20.69
N ASN A 652 -21.98 -1.03 -20.63
CA ASN A 652 -21.35 -0.45 -21.81
C ASN A 652 -19.97 0.20 -21.53
N GLN A 653 -18.92 -0.49 -21.99
CA GLN A 653 -17.51 -0.13 -21.84
C GLN A 653 -16.80 0.25 -23.17
N GLU A 654 -17.52 0.75 -24.18
CA GLU A 654 -16.93 1.02 -25.51
C GLU A 654 -16.30 2.42 -25.70
N TYR A 655 -16.20 3.23 -24.64
CA TYR A 655 -15.75 4.63 -24.77
C TYR A 655 -14.27 4.84 -24.42
N VAL A 656 -13.50 5.39 -25.37
CA VAL A 656 -12.08 5.72 -25.16
C VAL A 656 -11.83 7.22 -25.35
N PRO A 657 -11.50 7.95 -24.28
CA PRO A 657 -10.95 9.29 -24.39
C PRO A 657 -9.56 9.25 -25.03
N LYS A 658 -9.45 9.58 -26.33
CA LYS A 658 -8.16 9.60 -27.07
C LYS A 658 -7.07 10.42 -26.37
N ASN A 659 -7.45 11.50 -25.68
CA ASN A 659 -6.52 12.32 -24.90
C ASN A 659 -5.91 11.58 -23.69
N ILE A 660 -6.64 10.66 -23.06
CA ILE A 660 -6.11 9.81 -22.00
C ILE A 660 -5.17 8.77 -22.60
N LEU A 661 -5.62 8.08 -23.65
CA LEU A 661 -4.84 7.03 -24.30
C LEU A 661 -3.46 7.56 -24.73
N ASN A 662 -3.40 8.68 -25.44
CA ASN A 662 -2.14 9.28 -25.89
C ASN A 662 -1.20 9.60 -24.71
N ARG A 663 -1.73 10.11 -23.59
CA ARG A 663 -0.91 10.41 -22.40
C ARG A 663 -0.32 9.15 -21.76
N LEU A 664 -1.07 8.06 -21.74
CA LEU A 664 -0.60 6.77 -21.25
C LEU A 664 0.48 6.21 -22.18
N GLU A 665 0.26 6.23 -23.49
CA GLU A 665 1.24 5.79 -24.49
C GLU A 665 2.56 6.56 -24.40
N ASP A 666 2.49 7.89 -24.29
CA ASP A 666 3.68 8.74 -24.15
C ASP A 666 4.41 8.46 -22.83
N HIS A 667 3.69 8.22 -21.73
CA HIS A 667 4.31 7.85 -20.46
C HIS A 667 4.99 6.49 -20.52
N VAL A 668 4.34 5.49 -21.12
CA VAL A 668 4.92 4.14 -21.29
C VAL A 668 6.18 4.20 -22.16
N LYS A 669 6.20 5.02 -23.22
CA LYS A 669 7.41 5.23 -24.03
C LYS A 669 8.56 5.80 -23.19
N LEU A 670 8.26 6.72 -22.27
CA LEU A 670 9.26 7.28 -21.35
C LEU A 670 9.77 6.24 -20.34
N GLU A 671 8.88 5.45 -19.73
CA GLU A 671 9.26 4.38 -18.78
C GLU A 671 10.13 3.31 -19.48
N LYS A 672 9.76 2.92 -20.71
CA LYS A 672 10.57 2.00 -21.54
C LYS A 672 11.95 2.56 -21.85
N ALA A 673 12.06 3.86 -22.16
CA ALA A 673 13.33 4.50 -22.44
C ALA A 673 14.26 4.58 -21.19
N GLN A 674 13.68 4.67 -19.99
CA GLN A 674 14.43 4.70 -18.72
C GLN A 674 14.65 3.31 -18.10
N GLY A 675 13.97 2.29 -18.63
CA GLY A 675 14.00 0.92 -18.12
C GLY A 675 13.48 0.81 -16.68
N THR A 676 12.56 1.68 -16.27
CA THR A 676 11.94 1.68 -14.94
C THR A 676 10.62 2.45 -14.97
N GLU A 677 9.72 2.12 -14.03
CA GLU A 677 8.56 2.96 -13.76
C GLU A 677 9.00 4.35 -13.28
N ILE A 678 8.25 5.37 -13.69
CA ILE A 678 8.53 6.76 -13.36
C ILE A 678 7.44 7.26 -12.41
N PHE A 679 7.82 7.69 -11.21
CA PHE A 679 6.90 8.24 -10.20
C PHE A 679 7.04 9.76 -10.12
N PRO A 680 6.23 10.56 -10.86
CA PRO A 680 6.43 12.00 -10.92
C PRO A 680 6.15 12.71 -9.60
N ALA A 681 5.33 12.12 -8.73
CA ALA A 681 5.04 12.65 -7.39
C ALA A 681 6.11 12.31 -6.34
N MET A 682 7.07 11.45 -6.68
CA MET A 682 8.15 11.10 -5.77
C MET A 682 9.27 12.15 -5.86
N ARG A 683 9.67 12.70 -4.72
CA ARG A 683 10.90 13.49 -4.66
C ARG A 683 12.11 12.58 -4.77
N LYS A 684 13.17 13.07 -5.44
CA LYS A 684 14.43 12.33 -5.49
C LYS A 684 14.90 11.99 -4.07
N PRO A 685 15.17 10.72 -3.77
CA PRO A 685 15.72 10.31 -2.49
C PRO A 685 17.12 10.91 -2.29
N ARG A 686 17.62 10.86 -1.06
CA ARG A 686 19.04 11.10 -0.84
C ARG A 686 19.77 9.84 -1.24
N GLU A 687 20.75 9.98 -2.10
CA GLU A 687 21.51 8.83 -2.57
C GLU A 687 22.69 8.58 -1.63
N ASN A 688 22.70 7.39 -1.04
CA ASN A 688 23.88 6.80 -0.41
C ASN A 688 24.14 5.40 -1.00
N PRO A 689 25.34 4.82 -0.81
CA PRO A 689 25.70 3.56 -1.45
C PRO A 689 24.76 2.40 -1.10
N LYS A 690 24.32 2.31 0.15
CA LYS A 690 23.40 1.26 0.61
C LYS A 690 22.02 1.39 -0.05
N PHE A 691 21.49 2.61 -0.11
CA PHE A 691 20.24 2.92 -0.80
C PHE A 691 20.32 2.55 -2.29
N GLN A 692 21.39 2.95 -2.98
CA GLN A 692 21.60 2.64 -4.40
C GLN A 692 21.68 1.13 -4.63
N GLN A 693 22.42 0.40 -3.80
CA GLN A 693 22.52 -1.06 -3.88
C GLN A 693 21.16 -1.72 -3.64
N ALA A 694 20.40 -1.25 -2.66
CA ALA A 694 19.07 -1.76 -2.31
C ALA A 694 18.07 -1.56 -3.46
N GLU A 695 18.00 -0.36 -4.03
CA GLU A 695 17.13 -0.06 -5.18
C GLU A 695 17.55 -0.81 -6.43
N GLN A 696 18.85 -0.90 -6.70
CA GLN A 696 19.37 -1.65 -7.84
C GLN A 696 18.99 -3.13 -7.74
N LEU A 697 19.17 -3.75 -6.57
CA LEU A 697 18.78 -5.14 -6.36
C LEU A 697 17.28 -5.36 -6.62
N CYS A 698 16.43 -4.50 -6.06
CA CYS A 698 14.99 -4.58 -6.26
C CYS A 698 14.66 -4.48 -7.76
N LYS A 699 15.24 -3.49 -8.45
CA LYS A 699 15.05 -3.28 -9.88
C LYS A 699 15.49 -4.47 -10.72
N GLU A 700 16.65 -5.07 -10.44
CA GLU A 700 17.14 -6.26 -11.14
C GLU A 700 16.16 -7.44 -11.03
N LEU A 701 15.62 -7.66 -9.82
CA LEU A 701 14.66 -8.74 -9.56
C LEU A 701 13.32 -8.49 -10.25
N ASP A 702 12.81 -7.24 -10.20
CA ASP A 702 11.56 -6.86 -10.85
C ASP A 702 11.67 -6.98 -12.38
N CYS A 703 12.77 -6.49 -12.99
CA CYS A 703 13.02 -6.63 -14.43
C CYS A 703 13.08 -8.10 -14.88
N LYS A 704 13.77 -8.98 -14.12
CA LYS A 704 13.82 -10.42 -14.43
C LYS A 704 12.45 -11.07 -14.34
N SER A 705 11.59 -10.64 -13.41
CA SER A 705 10.21 -11.13 -13.28
C SER A 705 9.34 -10.67 -14.44
N GLU A 706 9.42 -9.39 -14.83
CA GLU A 706 8.66 -8.86 -15.95
C GLU A 706 9.02 -9.52 -17.28
N LEU A 707 10.30 -9.80 -17.54
CA LEU A 707 10.72 -10.56 -18.73
C LEU A 707 10.14 -11.98 -18.76
N LYS A 708 9.83 -12.56 -17.60
CA LYS A 708 9.16 -13.86 -17.50
C LYS A 708 7.63 -13.76 -17.62
N GLN A 709 7.05 -12.57 -17.41
CA GLN A 709 5.59 -12.34 -17.40
C GLN A 709 5.05 -11.60 -18.64
N LYS A 710 5.87 -10.84 -19.37
CA LYS A 710 5.39 -9.98 -20.47
C LYS A 710 5.61 -10.62 -21.85
N ASP A 711 4.61 -11.39 -22.26
CA ASP A 711 3.89 -11.16 -23.52
C ASP A 711 2.79 -10.10 -23.26
N LEU A 712 3.17 -8.87 -22.88
CA LEU A 712 2.25 -7.75 -23.04
C LEU A 712 2.27 -7.38 -24.51
N ALA A 713 1.44 -8.08 -25.29
CA ALA A 713 1.13 -7.70 -26.66
C ALA A 713 0.52 -6.29 -26.64
N TRP A 714 1.31 -5.33 -27.13
CA TRP A 714 0.87 -4.03 -27.57
C TRP A 714 0.71 -4.06 -29.09
#